data_AF-A0A1W9RUD2-F1
#
_entry.id   AF-A0A1W9RUD2-F1
#
_cell.length_a   1.000
_cell.length_b   1.000
_cell.length_c   1.000
_cell.angle_alpha   90.00
_cell.angle_beta   90.00
_cell.angle_gamma   90.00
#
_symmetry.space_group_name_H-M   'P 1'
#
loop_
_entity.id
_entity.type
_entity.pdbx_description
1 polymer ?
#
loop_
_entity_poly.entity_id
_entity_poly.type
_entity_poly.pdbx_seq_one_letter_code
_entity_poly.pdbx_strand_id
1 'polypeptide(L)'
;MSQERTLINLFLDSVEKFSENVLLWEKHDGEYQPTTYREAKEMVFKTAAGLMALGLQPGERVVLLSAARNDWVYSELGVLFCGAMDVPLSVKLKEANELKFRFEHSQSRFAIVSQDQLEKVLKIKNDLPALEKIICLDRVETDDPDIIFMEDIRQQGEKFLQENREKFEQRYQSAKESEPANICYTSGTTADPKGIVLTHRNYTANVEQAQGLYAIPPHYVSLLILPWDHSFAHTAGIYTLMKNGASMASVELGKTLLETTRNIGKNIKEIKPHFLLSVPALSSNFRKNIEKGLKDKGDKVWNLFQRGLKIAYAYQGDGYRNGKWHGNRLLAPLYKLFDKIIFSKVREGFGGRLEFFVGGGALLDIDYQQFFTALGIPIYQGYGLTEASPIISANCPGFQKMGTSGRVVPNLEIKIVDDNDNEMVVGQKGEIVVRGENVMKEYWHNPEATAKTIKDGWLYTGDMGYMDEEGYLVVLGRYKSLLISDDGEKFSPEGIEESLLSHSIYIDQIMLYNNQNPYTVAFVVPNFSNIQAFLAGKGLDKKSEEGQNAVIQLFADEFERYRKEPEYQKQFPGKWIPATFALLGEPFTEENGFINSTMKMVRWKIAEFYKERIEYMYTPEGKNVFNKQNMTIVSRFGEK
;
A
#
# COMPACT_ATOMS: atom_id res chain seq x y z
N MET A 1 -27.90 26.94 6.77
CA MET A 1 -27.46 25.56 7.02
C MET A 1 -26.05 25.47 6.47
N SER A 2 -25.09 24.91 7.22
CA SER A 2 -23.75 24.67 6.66
C SER A 2 -23.86 23.74 5.46
N GLN A 3 -23.09 23.99 4.40
CA GLN A 3 -22.99 23.07 3.26
C GLN A 3 -22.47 21.71 3.74
N GLU A 4 -23.11 20.62 3.33
CA GLU A 4 -22.70 19.25 3.66
C GLU A 4 -21.27 18.97 3.18
N ARG A 5 -20.45 18.28 3.98
CA ARG A 5 -19.03 18.03 3.67
C ARG A 5 -18.86 16.73 2.87
N THR A 6 -19.43 16.69 1.67
CA THR A 6 -19.42 15.52 0.80
C THR A 6 -18.28 15.51 -0.21
N LEU A 7 -17.95 14.33 -0.75
CA LEU A 7 -17.01 14.20 -1.87
C LEU A 7 -17.53 14.91 -3.15
N ILE A 8 -18.86 14.95 -3.31
CA ILE A 8 -19.54 15.68 -4.39
C ILE A 8 -19.24 17.18 -4.25
N ASN A 9 -19.47 17.76 -3.08
CA ASN A 9 -19.19 19.17 -2.82
C ASN A 9 -17.68 19.46 -2.89
N LEU A 10 -16.83 18.56 -2.37
CA LEU A 10 -15.38 18.66 -2.52
C LEU A 10 -14.97 18.80 -3.99
N PHE A 11 -15.53 17.97 -4.88
CA PHE A 11 -15.27 18.04 -6.30
C PHE A 11 -15.81 19.33 -6.92
N LEU A 12 -17.08 19.68 -6.67
CA LEU A 12 -17.72 20.86 -7.25
C LEU A 12 -17.02 22.17 -6.83
N ASP A 13 -16.67 22.31 -5.54
CA ASP A 13 -15.92 23.45 -5.02
C ASP A 13 -14.54 23.55 -5.67
N SER A 14 -13.91 22.40 -5.97
CA SER A 14 -12.60 22.36 -6.63
C SER A 14 -12.72 22.74 -8.11
N VAL A 15 -13.79 22.32 -8.79
CA VAL A 15 -14.06 22.74 -10.18
C VAL A 15 -14.33 24.24 -10.27
N GLU A 16 -15.06 24.81 -9.31
CA GLU A 16 -15.29 26.27 -9.26
C GLU A 16 -13.97 27.05 -9.12
N LYS A 17 -13.05 26.57 -8.28
CA LYS A 17 -11.77 27.24 -7.98
C LYS A 17 -10.70 27.00 -9.04
N PHE A 18 -10.67 25.81 -9.65
CA PHE A 18 -9.56 25.32 -10.47
C PHE A 18 -10.01 24.82 -11.84
N SER A 19 -11.12 25.37 -12.37
CA SER A 19 -11.77 24.97 -13.64
C SER A 19 -10.80 24.60 -14.77
N GLU A 20 -9.79 25.45 -15.01
CA GLU A 20 -8.83 25.29 -16.12
C GLU A 20 -7.54 24.53 -15.73
N ASN A 21 -7.36 24.17 -14.46
CA ASN A 21 -6.26 23.30 -14.07
C ASN A 21 -6.49 21.90 -14.65
N VAL A 22 -5.41 21.17 -14.89
CA VAL A 22 -5.51 19.75 -15.28
C VAL A 22 -5.77 18.92 -14.03
N LEU A 23 -6.82 18.10 -14.04
CA LEU A 23 -7.08 17.12 -12.98
C LEU A 23 -6.46 15.76 -13.33
N LEU A 24 -6.65 15.30 -14.56
CA LEU A 24 -6.30 13.95 -14.99
C LEU A 24 -5.32 13.96 -16.16
N TRP A 25 -4.38 13.03 -16.15
CA TRP A 25 -3.49 12.72 -17.27
C TRP A 25 -3.59 11.22 -17.59
N GLU A 26 -3.99 10.91 -18.82
CA GLU A 26 -4.04 9.54 -19.32
C GLU A 26 -3.33 9.45 -20.66
N LYS A 27 -2.67 8.33 -20.91
CA LYS A 27 -1.90 8.14 -22.14
C LYS A 27 -2.78 7.53 -23.23
N HIS A 28 -2.92 8.25 -24.34
CA HIS A 28 -3.62 7.80 -25.54
C HIS A 28 -2.72 8.00 -26.75
N ASP A 29 -2.67 7.01 -27.65
CA ASP A 29 -1.86 7.04 -28.87
C ASP A 29 -0.37 7.39 -28.66
N GLY A 30 0.18 6.97 -27.51
CA GLY A 30 1.59 7.17 -27.15
C GLY A 30 1.90 8.48 -26.43
N GLU A 31 0.93 9.37 -26.21
CA GLU A 31 1.13 10.66 -25.52
C GLU A 31 0.13 10.86 -24.37
N TYR A 32 0.58 11.54 -23.31
CA TYR A 32 -0.30 11.90 -22.19
C TYR A 32 -1.20 13.07 -22.57
N GLN A 33 -2.51 12.84 -22.51
CA GLN A 33 -3.53 13.83 -22.78
C GLN A 33 -4.09 14.38 -21.46
N PRO A 34 -4.23 15.71 -21.32
CA PRO A 34 -4.81 16.31 -20.14
C PRO A 34 -6.34 16.26 -20.18
N THR A 35 -6.95 16.19 -19.00
CA THR A 35 -8.34 16.56 -18.77
C THR A 35 -8.42 17.56 -17.63
N THR A 36 -9.02 18.72 -17.92
CA THR A 36 -9.24 19.79 -16.94
C THR A 36 -10.32 19.45 -15.92
N TYR A 37 -10.37 20.18 -14.80
CA TYR A 37 -11.46 20.05 -13.83
C TYR A 37 -12.84 20.30 -14.47
N ARG A 38 -12.95 21.28 -15.38
CA ARG A 38 -14.17 21.55 -16.14
C ARG A 38 -14.61 20.35 -16.98
N GLU A 39 -13.71 19.81 -17.80
CA GLU A 39 -13.99 18.67 -18.67
C GLU A 39 -14.32 17.40 -17.85
N ALA A 40 -13.59 17.17 -16.75
CA ALA A 40 -13.89 16.08 -15.83
C ALA A 40 -15.31 16.21 -15.24
N LYS A 41 -15.75 17.42 -14.88
CA LYS A 41 -17.12 17.66 -14.38
C LYS A 41 -18.16 17.29 -15.43
N GLU A 42 -17.94 17.66 -16.69
CA GLU A 42 -18.84 17.30 -17.79
C GLU A 42 -18.95 15.78 -17.96
N MET A 43 -17.82 15.06 -17.90
CA MET A 43 -17.81 13.60 -17.98
C MET A 43 -18.52 12.95 -16.80
N VAL A 44 -18.27 13.41 -15.57
CA VAL A 44 -18.96 12.94 -14.36
C VAL A 44 -20.47 13.17 -14.45
N PHE A 45 -20.89 14.36 -14.92
CA PHE A 45 -22.32 14.69 -15.05
C PHE A 45 -23.00 13.79 -16.07
N LYS A 46 -22.37 13.57 -17.24
CA LYS A 46 -22.89 12.66 -18.27
C LYS A 46 -22.95 11.23 -17.77
N THR A 47 -21.90 10.74 -17.08
CA THR A 47 -21.90 9.39 -16.49
C THR A 47 -22.99 9.24 -15.44
N ALA A 48 -23.09 10.15 -14.47
CA ALA A 48 -24.10 10.10 -13.41
C ALA A 48 -25.54 10.17 -13.96
N ALA A 49 -25.81 11.11 -14.87
CA ALA A 49 -27.13 11.23 -15.49
C ALA A 49 -27.50 9.98 -16.30
N GLY A 50 -26.53 9.35 -16.97
CA GLY A 50 -26.72 8.10 -17.69
C GLY A 50 -27.05 6.94 -16.75
N LEU A 51 -26.35 6.83 -15.62
CA LEU A 51 -26.66 5.84 -14.57
C LEU A 51 -28.05 6.05 -13.98
N MET A 52 -28.46 7.31 -13.75
CA MET A 52 -29.82 7.64 -13.31
C MET A 52 -30.87 7.26 -14.36
N ALA A 53 -30.60 7.50 -15.65
CA ALA A 53 -31.47 7.10 -16.75
C ALA A 53 -31.62 5.58 -16.87
N LEU A 54 -30.54 4.83 -16.58
CA LEU A 54 -30.53 3.38 -16.50
C LEU A 54 -31.30 2.83 -15.29
N GLY A 55 -31.63 3.70 -14.32
CA GLY A 55 -32.48 3.36 -13.18
C GLY A 55 -31.74 3.16 -11.85
N LEU A 56 -30.47 3.56 -11.74
CA LEU A 56 -29.72 3.53 -10.48
C LEU A 56 -30.38 4.43 -9.43
N GLN A 57 -30.67 3.86 -8.26
CA GLN A 57 -31.32 4.55 -7.14
C GLN A 57 -30.32 4.91 -6.02
N PRO A 58 -30.66 5.87 -5.15
CA PRO A 58 -29.82 6.20 -3.99
C PRO A 58 -29.65 4.98 -3.07
N GLY A 59 -28.47 4.85 -2.47
CA GLY A 59 -28.12 3.77 -1.55
C GLY A 59 -27.85 2.41 -2.21
N GLU A 60 -27.99 2.31 -3.53
CA GLU A 60 -27.61 1.11 -4.28
C GLU A 60 -26.09 0.99 -4.43
N ARG A 61 -25.59 -0.22 -4.62
CA ARG A 61 -24.15 -0.49 -4.72
C ARG A 61 -23.79 -0.79 -6.18
N VAL A 62 -22.68 -0.22 -6.62
CA VAL A 62 -22.12 -0.45 -7.95
C VAL A 62 -20.72 -0.98 -7.78
N VAL A 63 -20.44 -2.17 -8.32
CA VAL A 63 -19.04 -2.65 -8.38
C VAL A 63 -18.27 -1.81 -9.39
N LEU A 64 -17.05 -1.39 -9.03
CA LEU A 64 -16.09 -0.80 -9.95
C LEU A 64 -14.84 -1.69 -10.02
N LEU A 65 -14.65 -2.36 -11.15
CA LEU A 65 -13.53 -3.28 -11.39
C LEU A 65 -12.79 -2.86 -12.65
N SER A 66 -11.81 -2.00 -12.47
CA SER A 66 -10.98 -1.46 -13.56
C SER A 66 -9.61 -1.05 -13.02
N ALA A 67 -8.61 -1.09 -13.89
CA ALA A 67 -7.32 -0.49 -13.60
C ALA A 67 -7.39 1.05 -13.64
N ALA A 68 -6.33 1.70 -13.18
CA ALA A 68 -6.21 3.16 -13.14
C ALA A 68 -6.37 3.80 -14.53
N ARG A 69 -7.38 4.66 -14.69
CA ARG A 69 -7.69 5.45 -15.90
C ARG A 69 -8.69 6.56 -15.58
N ASN A 70 -8.87 7.52 -16.48
CA ASN A 70 -9.80 8.64 -16.28
C ASN A 70 -11.23 8.15 -16.04
N ASP A 71 -11.66 7.14 -16.82
CA ASP A 71 -12.98 6.52 -16.66
C ASP A 71 -13.21 5.91 -15.27
N TRP A 72 -12.15 5.52 -14.55
CA TRP A 72 -12.26 5.04 -13.17
C TRP A 72 -12.79 6.16 -12.26
N VAL A 73 -12.18 7.36 -12.34
CA VAL A 73 -12.59 8.54 -11.55
C VAL A 73 -13.97 9.02 -11.96
N TYR A 74 -14.27 9.04 -13.27
CA TYR A 74 -15.60 9.42 -13.75
C TYR A 74 -16.70 8.48 -13.27
N SER A 75 -16.38 7.18 -13.19
CA SER A 75 -17.31 6.15 -12.72
C SER A 75 -17.58 6.26 -11.23
N GLU A 76 -16.53 6.35 -10.40
CA GLU A 76 -16.68 6.51 -8.95
C GLU A 76 -17.50 7.76 -8.64
N LEU A 77 -17.07 8.93 -9.12
CA LEU A 77 -17.81 10.18 -8.92
C LEU A 77 -19.22 10.09 -9.52
N GLY A 78 -19.39 9.46 -10.69
CA GLY A 78 -20.69 9.28 -11.32
C GLY A 78 -21.68 8.51 -10.43
N VAL A 79 -21.23 7.44 -9.79
CA VAL A 79 -21.99 6.64 -8.82
C VAL A 79 -22.34 7.50 -7.59
N LEU A 80 -21.38 8.22 -7.04
CA LEU A 80 -21.61 9.10 -5.89
C LEU A 80 -22.63 10.21 -6.20
N PHE A 81 -22.56 10.83 -7.38
CA PHE A 81 -23.53 11.85 -7.83
C PHE A 81 -24.96 11.30 -7.99
N CYS A 82 -25.12 9.99 -8.15
CA CYS A 82 -26.44 9.34 -8.14
C CYS A 82 -26.99 9.15 -6.71
N GLY A 83 -26.20 9.40 -5.67
CA GLY A 83 -26.47 9.04 -4.28
C GLY A 83 -26.25 7.54 -4.00
N ALA A 84 -25.54 6.85 -4.89
CA ALA A 84 -25.22 5.43 -4.77
C ALA A 84 -23.81 5.23 -4.17
N MET A 85 -23.50 3.98 -3.82
CA MET A 85 -22.26 3.59 -3.17
C MET A 85 -21.35 2.87 -4.16
N ASP A 86 -20.09 3.29 -4.22
CA ASP A 86 -19.08 2.58 -4.99
C ASP A 86 -18.55 1.34 -4.23
N VAL A 87 -18.27 0.27 -4.95
CA VAL A 87 -17.66 -0.95 -4.42
C VAL A 87 -16.41 -1.22 -5.25
N PRO A 88 -15.29 -0.54 -4.94
CA PRO A 88 -14.07 -0.63 -5.72
C PRO A 88 -13.41 -1.98 -5.45
N LEU A 89 -13.13 -2.73 -6.52
CA LEU A 89 -12.52 -4.05 -6.46
C LEU A 89 -11.18 -4.09 -7.16
N SER A 90 -10.24 -4.83 -6.59
CA SER A 90 -8.90 -4.99 -7.17
C SER A 90 -8.93 -5.84 -8.43
N VAL A 91 -8.30 -5.34 -9.50
CA VAL A 91 -8.02 -6.11 -10.72
C VAL A 91 -7.15 -7.36 -10.47
N LYS A 92 -6.50 -7.42 -9.30
CA LYS A 92 -5.70 -8.58 -8.87
C LYS A 92 -6.53 -9.76 -8.40
N LEU A 93 -7.83 -9.59 -8.15
CA LEU A 93 -8.73 -10.70 -7.84
C LEU A 93 -8.77 -11.66 -9.05
N LYS A 94 -8.19 -12.84 -8.89
CA LYS A 94 -8.17 -13.91 -9.91
C LYS A 94 -9.19 -15.00 -9.63
N GLU A 95 -9.39 -15.32 -8.35
CA GLU A 95 -10.27 -16.39 -7.94
C GLU A 95 -11.74 -15.99 -8.12
N ALA A 96 -12.47 -16.80 -8.89
CA ALA A 96 -13.87 -16.56 -9.20
C ALA A 96 -14.74 -16.49 -7.92
N ASN A 97 -14.44 -17.33 -6.93
CA ASN A 97 -15.16 -17.36 -5.65
C ASN A 97 -14.97 -16.07 -4.84
N GLU A 98 -13.75 -15.50 -4.85
CA GLU A 98 -13.47 -14.24 -4.16
C GLU A 98 -14.20 -13.06 -4.81
N LEU A 99 -14.26 -13.04 -6.14
CA LEU A 99 -14.99 -12.02 -6.88
C LEU A 99 -16.49 -12.16 -6.65
N LYS A 100 -17.03 -13.38 -6.78
CA LYS A 100 -18.44 -13.71 -6.54
C LYS A 100 -18.88 -13.29 -5.14
N PHE A 101 -18.13 -13.67 -4.11
CA PHE A 101 -18.44 -13.30 -2.72
C PHE A 101 -18.65 -11.79 -2.58
N ARG A 102 -17.77 -10.96 -3.17
CA ARG A 102 -17.86 -9.50 -3.02
C ARG A 102 -19.08 -8.91 -3.71
N PHE A 103 -19.43 -9.43 -4.89
CA PHE A 103 -20.65 -9.03 -5.61
C PHE A 103 -21.92 -9.43 -4.84
N GLU A 104 -21.98 -10.67 -4.33
CA GLU A 104 -23.12 -11.16 -3.54
C GLU A 104 -23.24 -10.40 -2.22
N HIS A 105 -22.13 -10.22 -1.50
CA HIS A 105 -22.09 -9.57 -0.20
C HIS A 105 -22.42 -8.08 -0.28
N SER A 106 -21.96 -7.37 -1.33
CA SER A 106 -22.37 -5.97 -1.55
C SER A 106 -23.78 -5.84 -2.15
N GLN A 107 -24.33 -6.95 -2.65
CA GLN A 107 -25.62 -6.99 -3.36
C GLN A 107 -25.67 -5.93 -4.48
N SER A 108 -24.61 -5.86 -5.29
CA SER A 108 -24.50 -4.83 -6.32
C SER A 108 -25.38 -5.17 -7.52
N ARG A 109 -26.24 -4.22 -7.92
CA ARG A 109 -27.12 -4.34 -9.09
C ARG A 109 -26.41 -4.04 -10.41
N PHE A 110 -25.41 -3.18 -10.34
CA PHE A 110 -24.62 -2.76 -11.49
C PHE A 110 -23.14 -3.06 -11.25
N ALA A 111 -22.42 -3.34 -12.33
CA ALA A 111 -20.97 -3.42 -12.31
C ALA A 111 -20.38 -2.61 -13.45
N ILE A 112 -19.44 -1.73 -13.14
CA ILE A 112 -18.64 -0.99 -14.11
C ILE A 112 -17.30 -1.69 -14.23
N VAL A 113 -16.95 -2.15 -15.43
CA VAL A 113 -15.79 -3.02 -15.65
C VAL A 113 -14.98 -2.57 -16.86
N SER A 114 -13.65 -2.68 -16.80
CA SER A 114 -12.82 -2.55 -18.00
C SER A 114 -12.88 -3.83 -18.84
N GLN A 115 -12.59 -3.72 -20.13
CA GLN A 115 -12.64 -4.86 -21.07
C GLN A 115 -11.78 -6.05 -20.61
N ASP A 116 -10.61 -5.80 -20.03
CA ASP A 116 -9.70 -6.84 -19.53
C ASP A 116 -10.20 -7.56 -18.27
N GLN A 117 -11.21 -7.01 -17.59
CA GLN A 117 -11.83 -7.61 -16.41
C GLN A 117 -13.21 -8.24 -16.72
N LEU A 118 -13.80 -7.92 -17.86
CA LEU A 118 -15.14 -8.37 -18.26
C LEU A 118 -15.29 -9.90 -18.22
N GLU A 119 -14.33 -10.65 -18.76
CA GLU A 119 -14.39 -12.12 -18.79
C GLU A 119 -14.49 -12.73 -17.39
N LYS A 120 -13.83 -12.12 -16.39
CA LYS A 120 -13.90 -12.60 -15.00
C LYS A 120 -15.30 -12.49 -14.43
N VAL A 121 -16.01 -11.40 -14.74
CA VAL A 121 -17.38 -11.18 -14.29
C VAL A 121 -18.34 -12.09 -15.04
N LEU A 122 -18.15 -12.29 -16.34
CA LEU A 122 -19.00 -13.21 -17.13
C LEU A 122 -18.94 -14.66 -16.63
N LYS A 123 -17.77 -15.12 -16.15
CA LYS A 123 -17.62 -16.45 -15.55
C LYS A 123 -18.49 -16.68 -14.31
N ILE A 124 -18.82 -15.63 -13.58
CA ILE A 124 -19.63 -15.71 -12.34
C ILE A 124 -21.03 -15.12 -12.51
N LYS A 125 -21.32 -14.42 -13.61
CA LYS A 125 -22.57 -13.68 -13.85
C LYS A 125 -23.83 -14.51 -13.56
N ASN A 126 -23.86 -15.77 -14.01
CA ASN A 126 -25.03 -16.65 -13.84
C ASN A 126 -25.32 -17.01 -12.38
N ASP A 127 -24.34 -16.83 -11.49
CA ASP A 127 -24.49 -17.04 -10.06
C ASP A 127 -24.81 -15.75 -9.30
N LEU A 128 -24.96 -14.61 -9.98
CA LEU A 128 -25.17 -13.30 -9.38
C LEU A 128 -26.59 -12.79 -9.65
N PRO A 129 -27.62 -13.28 -8.93
CA PRO A 129 -29.02 -12.95 -9.22
C PRO A 129 -29.39 -11.47 -9.01
N ALA A 130 -28.57 -10.73 -8.27
CA ALA A 130 -28.76 -9.29 -8.07
C ALA A 130 -28.19 -8.45 -9.23
N LEU A 131 -27.24 -8.97 -10.01
CA LEU A 131 -26.54 -8.23 -11.05
C LEU A 131 -27.43 -8.11 -12.30
N GLU A 132 -27.88 -6.89 -12.59
CA GLU A 132 -28.78 -6.61 -13.72
C GLU A 132 -28.03 -6.16 -14.97
N LYS A 133 -27.01 -5.32 -14.80
CA LYS A 133 -26.23 -4.77 -15.93
C LYS A 133 -24.74 -4.69 -15.64
N ILE A 134 -23.97 -4.99 -16.67
CA ILE A 134 -22.51 -4.83 -16.72
C ILE A 134 -22.20 -3.69 -17.68
N ILE A 135 -21.68 -2.59 -17.15
CA ILE A 135 -21.27 -1.41 -17.90
C ILE A 135 -19.79 -1.56 -18.23
N CYS A 136 -19.49 -1.97 -19.46
CA CYS A 136 -18.12 -2.06 -19.95
C CYS A 136 -17.59 -0.66 -20.31
N LEU A 137 -16.42 -0.30 -19.79
CA LEU A 137 -15.78 0.99 -20.07
C LEU A 137 -15.38 1.11 -21.55
N ASP A 138 -15.01 -0.01 -22.15
CA ASP A 138 -14.52 -0.10 -23.52
C ASP A 138 -15.55 -0.78 -24.43
N ARG A 139 -15.49 -0.49 -25.74
CA ARG A 139 -16.28 -1.21 -26.75
C ARG A 139 -15.74 -2.63 -26.92
N VAL A 140 -16.62 -3.62 -26.84
CA VAL A 140 -16.30 -5.03 -27.10
C VAL A 140 -17.37 -5.64 -28.00
N GLU A 141 -16.99 -6.62 -28.81
CA GLU A 141 -17.94 -7.42 -29.58
C GLU A 141 -18.64 -8.41 -28.63
N THR A 142 -19.95 -8.26 -28.48
CA THR A 142 -20.79 -9.14 -27.65
C THR A 142 -22.26 -9.01 -28.04
N ASP A 143 -23.00 -10.11 -27.96
CA ASP A 143 -24.45 -10.16 -28.13
C ASP A 143 -25.19 -10.27 -26.78
N ASP A 144 -24.47 -10.22 -25.66
CA ASP A 144 -25.07 -10.31 -24.31
C ASP A 144 -25.87 -9.03 -23.99
N PRO A 145 -27.20 -9.12 -23.81
CA PRO A 145 -28.07 -7.96 -23.59
C PRO A 145 -27.88 -7.28 -22.23
N ASP A 146 -27.12 -7.88 -21.32
CA ASP A 146 -26.80 -7.28 -20.02
C ASP A 146 -25.53 -6.45 -20.05
N ILE A 147 -24.78 -6.51 -21.16
CA ILE A 147 -23.60 -5.68 -21.36
C ILE A 147 -24.01 -4.39 -22.09
N ILE A 148 -23.61 -3.27 -21.53
CA ILE A 148 -23.81 -1.92 -22.06
C ILE A 148 -22.49 -1.16 -21.97
N PHE A 149 -22.31 -0.15 -22.80
CA PHE A 149 -21.03 0.54 -22.92
C PHE A 149 -21.07 1.91 -22.26
N MET A 150 -19.98 2.32 -21.61
CA MET A 150 -19.87 3.61 -20.92
C MET A 150 -20.14 4.79 -21.86
N GLU A 151 -19.73 4.69 -23.12
CA GLU A 151 -20.04 5.71 -24.13
C GLU A 151 -21.55 5.88 -24.34
N ASP A 152 -22.31 4.78 -24.42
CA ASP A 152 -23.78 4.83 -24.57
C ASP A 152 -24.45 5.39 -23.31
N ILE A 153 -23.92 5.06 -22.13
CA ILE A 153 -24.35 5.65 -20.85
C ILE A 153 -24.18 7.16 -20.88
N ARG A 154 -23.03 7.68 -21.34
CA ARG A 154 -22.78 9.12 -21.42
C ARG A 154 -23.69 9.81 -22.45
N GLN A 155 -23.93 9.19 -23.59
CA GLN A 155 -24.88 9.72 -24.59
C GLN A 155 -26.32 9.76 -24.05
N GLN A 156 -26.75 8.73 -23.32
CA GLN A 156 -28.04 8.72 -22.63
C GLN A 156 -28.09 9.77 -21.53
N GLY A 157 -27.00 9.94 -20.78
CA GLY A 157 -26.88 10.97 -19.75
C GLY A 157 -26.97 12.39 -20.29
N GLU A 158 -26.38 12.65 -21.47
CA GLU A 158 -26.51 13.94 -22.14
C GLU A 158 -27.96 14.25 -22.51
N LYS A 159 -28.70 13.28 -23.05
CA LYS A 159 -30.14 13.41 -23.32
C LYS A 159 -30.93 13.60 -22.03
N PHE A 160 -30.64 12.81 -21.00
CA PHE A 160 -31.30 12.92 -19.71
C PHE A 160 -31.12 14.31 -19.09
N LEU A 161 -29.93 14.90 -19.17
CA LEU A 161 -29.65 16.23 -18.66
C LEU A 161 -30.42 17.34 -19.39
N GLN A 162 -30.74 17.18 -20.67
CA GLN A 162 -31.54 18.17 -21.40
C GLN A 162 -32.98 18.26 -20.86
N GLU A 163 -33.54 17.13 -20.43
CA GLU A 163 -34.94 17.03 -20.00
C GLU A 163 -35.11 17.05 -18.47
N ASN A 164 -34.09 16.62 -17.71
CA ASN A 164 -34.19 16.32 -16.28
C ASN A 164 -33.09 17.00 -15.45
N ARG A 165 -32.56 18.15 -15.91
CA ARG A 165 -31.45 18.84 -15.24
C ARG A 165 -31.72 19.13 -13.76
N GLU A 166 -32.89 19.69 -13.45
CA GLU A 166 -33.25 20.06 -12.08
C GLU A 166 -33.32 18.83 -11.17
N LYS A 167 -33.91 17.72 -11.66
CA LYS A 167 -33.97 16.45 -10.93
C LYS A 167 -32.58 15.86 -10.67
N PHE A 168 -31.67 15.97 -11.64
CA PHE A 168 -30.27 15.59 -11.47
C PHE A 168 -29.57 16.43 -10.39
N GLU A 169 -29.78 17.75 -10.42
CA GLU A 169 -29.17 18.67 -9.44
C GLU A 169 -29.71 18.45 -8.03
N GLN A 170 -31.04 18.30 -7.88
CA GLN A 170 -31.66 17.94 -6.63
C GLN A 170 -31.11 16.62 -6.06
N ARG A 171 -30.80 15.63 -6.91
CA ARG A 171 -30.26 14.35 -6.47
C ARG A 171 -28.92 14.51 -5.75
N TYR A 172 -27.91 15.07 -6.40
CA TYR A 172 -26.58 15.17 -5.77
C TYR A 172 -26.54 16.23 -4.66
N GLN A 173 -27.39 17.26 -4.70
CA GLN A 173 -27.50 18.25 -3.62
C GLN A 173 -28.15 17.69 -2.36
N SER A 174 -28.95 16.62 -2.48
CA SER A 174 -29.58 15.95 -1.33
C SER A 174 -28.64 15.00 -0.56
N ALA A 175 -27.46 14.72 -1.12
CA ALA A 175 -26.48 13.82 -0.52
C ALA A 175 -25.98 14.36 0.83
N LYS A 176 -25.89 13.48 1.83
CA LYS A 176 -25.48 13.84 3.19
C LYS A 176 -24.09 13.33 3.51
N GLU A 177 -23.39 14.03 4.39
CA GLU A 177 -22.03 13.64 4.78
C GLU A 177 -21.98 12.28 5.51
N SER A 178 -23.06 11.86 6.15
CA SER A 178 -23.19 10.55 6.84
C SER A 178 -23.53 9.38 5.90
N GLU A 179 -23.84 9.65 4.64
CA GLU A 179 -24.15 8.59 3.67
C GLU A 179 -22.88 7.87 3.24
N PRO A 180 -22.93 6.53 3.10
CA PRO A 180 -21.80 5.76 2.57
C PRO A 180 -21.39 6.22 1.18
N ALA A 181 -20.11 6.48 1.00
CA ALA A 181 -19.50 6.70 -0.31
C ALA A 181 -19.05 5.37 -0.91
N ASN A 182 -18.44 4.50 -0.10
CA ASN A 182 -17.99 3.20 -0.59
C ASN A 182 -18.05 2.05 0.41
N ILE A 183 -17.87 0.84 -0.14
CA ILE A 183 -17.57 -0.39 0.60
C ILE A 183 -16.19 -0.90 0.16
N CYS A 184 -15.16 -0.60 0.94
CA CYS A 184 -13.81 -1.10 0.70
C CYS A 184 -13.62 -2.50 1.31
N TYR A 185 -13.36 -3.51 0.48
CA TYR A 185 -13.06 -4.84 0.99
C TYR A 185 -11.59 -4.98 1.40
N THR A 186 -11.36 -5.57 2.57
CA THR A 186 -10.02 -5.99 3.01
C THR A 186 -9.99 -7.49 3.23
N SER A 187 -8.93 -8.16 2.76
CA SER A 187 -8.61 -9.51 3.22
C SER A 187 -8.00 -9.38 4.61
N GLY A 188 -8.84 -9.46 5.63
CA GLY A 188 -8.41 -9.54 7.02
C GLY A 188 -7.61 -10.82 7.29
N THR A 189 -7.27 -11.05 8.57
CA THR A 189 -6.67 -12.33 9.01
C THR A 189 -7.69 -13.48 9.10
N THR A 190 -8.96 -13.21 8.76
CA THR A 190 -10.08 -14.16 8.75
C THR A 190 -10.23 -14.78 7.36
N ALA A 191 -10.89 -15.95 7.29
CA ALA A 191 -11.12 -16.67 6.03
C ALA A 191 -11.91 -15.83 5.01
N ASP A 192 -12.88 -15.01 5.47
CA ASP A 192 -13.70 -14.16 4.60
C ASP A 192 -13.31 -12.68 4.69
N PRO A 193 -13.32 -11.94 3.56
CA PRO A 193 -12.99 -10.52 3.52
C PRO A 193 -14.10 -9.66 4.13
N LYS A 194 -13.71 -8.59 4.83
CA LYS A 194 -14.64 -7.65 5.47
C LYS A 194 -14.86 -6.43 4.58
N GLY A 195 -16.12 -6.05 4.35
CA GLY A 195 -16.47 -4.80 3.68
C GLY A 195 -16.50 -3.64 4.66
N ILE A 196 -15.60 -2.67 4.53
CA ILE A 196 -15.53 -1.48 5.38
C ILE A 196 -16.36 -0.37 4.74
N VAL A 197 -17.34 0.13 5.47
CA VAL A 197 -18.23 1.19 4.98
C VAL A 197 -17.63 2.54 5.33
N LEU A 198 -17.21 3.30 4.30
CA LEU A 198 -16.71 4.66 4.47
C LEU A 198 -17.71 5.66 3.92
N THR A 199 -18.03 6.65 4.73
CA THR A 199 -18.95 7.74 4.38
C THR A 199 -18.24 8.84 3.61
N HIS A 200 -19.04 9.70 3.00
CA HIS A 200 -18.56 10.96 2.45
C HIS A 200 -17.74 11.77 3.47
N ARG A 201 -18.22 11.89 4.72
CA ARG A 201 -17.51 12.63 5.76
C ARG A 201 -16.19 11.97 6.13
N ASN A 202 -16.13 10.63 6.15
CA ASN A 202 -14.90 9.95 6.52
C ASN A 202 -13.74 10.33 5.61
N TYR A 203 -13.97 10.35 4.29
CA TYR A 203 -12.97 10.79 3.33
C TYR A 203 -12.69 12.29 3.38
N THR A 204 -13.71 13.15 3.41
CA THR A 204 -13.46 14.61 3.44
C THR A 204 -12.73 15.03 4.70
N ALA A 205 -13.05 14.43 5.85
CA ALA A 205 -12.32 14.62 7.10
C ALA A 205 -10.86 14.20 6.92
N ASN A 206 -10.58 13.01 6.36
CA ASN A 206 -9.20 12.57 6.23
C ASN A 206 -8.38 13.38 5.21
N VAL A 207 -9.01 13.94 4.18
CA VAL A 207 -8.36 14.90 3.27
C VAL A 207 -8.01 16.21 4.00
N GLU A 208 -8.94 16.77 4.79
CA GLU A 208 -8.69 17.97 5.61
C GLU A 208 -7.55 17.73 6.62
N GLN A 209 -7.56 16.56 7.25
CA GLN A 209 -6.53 16.08 8.16
C GLN A 209 -5.15 15.99 7.48
N ALA A 210 -5.08 15.37 6.29
CA ALA A 210 -3.85 15.25 5.51
C ALA A 210 -3.31 16.63 5.07
N GLN A 211 -4.19 17.54 4.62
CA GLN A 211 -3.83 18.93 4.28
C GLN A 211 -3.24 19.68 5.48
N GLY A 212 -3.70 19.37 6.69
CA GLY A 212 -3.18 19.94 7.92
C GLY A 212 -1.75 19.50 8.27
N LEU A 213 -1.27 18.37 7.72
CA LEU A 213 0.13 17.95 7.83
C LEU A 213 1.00 18.59 6.76
N TYR A 214 0.56 18.53 5.50
CA TYR A 214 1.26 19.13 4.36
C TYR A 214 0.27 19.45 3.24
N ALA A 215 0.13 20.73 2.92
CA ALA A 215 -0.75 21.19 1.84
C ALA A 215 -0.08 20.97 0.48
N ILE A 216 -0.69 20.15 -0.36
CA ILE A 216 -0.24 19.93 -1.73
C ILE A 216 -0.55 21.16 -2.58
N PRO A 217 0.44 21.78 -3.26
CA PRO A 217 0.19 22.91 -4.14
C PRO A 217 -0.62 22.55 -5.40
N PRO A 218 -1.41 23.47 -5.97
CA PRO A 218 -2.21 23.21 -7.18
C PRO A 218 -1.39 22.86 -8.43
N HIS A 219 -0.11 23.23 -8.49
CA HIS A 219 0.75 22.89 -9.63
C HIS A 219 1.35 21.49 -9.54
N TYR A 220 1.12 20.77 -8.44
CA TYR A 220 1.65 19.42 -8.27
C TYR A 220 0.99 18.44 -9.24
N VAL A 221 1.77 17.44 -9.64
CA VAL A 221 1.32 16.27 -10.40
C VAL A 221 1.94 15.03 -9.80
N SER A 222 1.15 13.97 -9.65
CA SER A 222 1.62 12.66 -9.20
C SER A 222 1.23 11.58 -10.21
N LEU A 223 2.15 10.65 -10.47
CA LEU A 223 1.84 9.41 -11.18
C LEU A 223 1.37 8.37 -10.16
N LEU A 224 0.10 7.99 -10.23
CA LEU A 224 -0.50 7.06 -9.28
C LEU A 224 -0.21 5.61 -9.70
N ILE A 225 0.86 5.05 -9.13
CA ILE A 225 1.34 3.69 -9.41
C ILE A 225 0.58 2.64 -8.60
N LEU A 226 0.14 3.00 -7.40
CA LEU A 226 -0.59 2.09 -6.52
C LEU A 226 -2.02 1.86 -7.05
N PRO A 227 -2.65 0.70 -6.79
CA PRO A 227 -4.01 0.42 -7.24
C PRO A 227 -5.00 1.45 -6.73
N TRP A 228 -5.88 1.91 -7.61
CA TRP A 228 -6.84 2.97 -7.28
C TRP A 228 -7.97 2.46 -6.39
N ASP A 229 -8.23 1.15 -6.31
CA ASP A 229 -9.25 0.57 -5.42
C ASP A 229 -8.91 0.62 -3.92
N HIS A 230 -7.68 0.99 -3.57
CA HIS A 230 -7.27 1.10 -2.18
C HIS A 230 -7.57 2.47 -1.58
N SER A 231 -8.06 2.48 -0.34
CA SER A 231 -8.34 3.71 0.43
C SER A 231 -7.15 4.68 0.52
N PHE A 232 -5.90 4.17 0.50
CA PHE A 232 -4.71 5.02 0.47
C PHE A 232 -4.59 5.81 -0.84
N ALA A 233 -4.88 5.18 -1.98
CA ALA A 233 -4.92 5.87 -3.27
C ALA A 233 -6.09 6.85 -3.34
N HIS A 234 -7.28 6.48 -2.82
CA HIS A 234 -8.44 7.39 -2.74
C HIS A 234 -8.07 8.68 -2.01
N THR A 235 -7.60 8.59 -0.76
CA THR A 235 -7.36 9.80 0.04
C THR A 235 -6.12 10.55 -0.44
N ALA A 236 -4.96 9.90 -0.53
CA ALA A 236 -3.69 10.59 -0.80
C ALA A 236 -3.46 10.91 -2.29
N GLY A 237 -3.99 10.06 -3.19
CA GLY A 237 -3.79 10.19 -4.63
C GLY A 237 -4.93 10.87 -5.36
N ILE A 238 -6.19 10.59 -5.01
CA ILE A 238 -7.33 11.09 -5.77
C ILE A 238 -7.92 12.34 -5.11
N TYR A 239 -8.50 12.20 -3.92
CA TYR A 239 -9.26 13.28 -3.29
C TYR A 239 -8.39 14.42 -2.76
N THR A 240 -7.18 14.15 -2.26
CA THR A 240 -6.24 15.22 -1.87
C THR A 240 -5.77 16.02 -3.07
N LEU A 241 -5.48 15.38 -4.21
CA LEU A 241 -5.09 16.10 -5.42
C LEU A 241 -6.25 16.91 -5.99
N MET A 242 -7.43 16.30 -6.04
CA MET A 242 -8.68 16.95 -6.45
C MET A 242 -8.98 18.20 -5.61
N LYS A 243 -8.94 18.08 -4.28
CA LYS A 243 -9.22 19.20 -3.36
C LYS A 243 -8.28 20.39 -3.57
N ASN A 244 -7.04 20.11 -3.96
CA ASN A 244 -5.97 21.10 -4.03
C ASN A 244 -5.80 21.71 -5.42
N GLY A 245 -6.60 21.33 -6.42
CA GLY A 245 -6.43 21.81 -7.80
C GLY A 245 -5.22 21.21 -8.51
N ALA A 246 -4.65 20.13 -7.96
CA ALA A 246 -3.49 19.42 -8.48
C ALA A 246 -3.91 18.30 -9.45
N SER A 247 -2.92 17.67 -10.11
CA SER A 247 -3.16 16.67 -11.15
C SER A 247 -2.73 15.25 -10.73
N MET A 248 -3.46 14.24 -11.20
CA MET A 248 -3.08 12.83 -11.10
C MET A 248 -2.90 12.22 -12.49
N ALA A 249 -1.94 11.32 -12.64
CA ALA A 249 -1.67 10.60 -13.88
C ALA A 249 -1.82 9.08 -13.67
N SER A 250 -2.43 8.40 -14.63
CA SER A 250 -2.48 6.93 -14.67
C SER A 250 -1.19 6.34 -15.27
N VAL A 251 -0.85 5.12 -14.86
CA VAL A 251 0.22 4.34 -15.49
C VAL A 251 -0.30 3.75 -16.80
N GLU A 252 0.51 3.80 -17.85
CA GLU A 252 0.20 3.13 -19.12
C GLU A 252 0.17 1.62 -18.92
N LEU A 253 -1.02 1.03 -19.05
CA LEU A 253 -1.22 -0.41 -18.92
C LEU A 253 -0.59 -1.14 -20.11
N GLY A 254 0.22 -2.15 -19.81
CA GLY A 254 0.68 -3.10 -20.81
C GLY A 254 -0.25 -4.30 -20.93
N LYS A 255 -0.02 -5.17 -21.92
CA LYS A 255 -0.76 -6.44 -22.08
C LYS A 255 -0.54 -7.40 -20.91
N THR A 256 0.54 -7.19 -20.16
CA THR A 256 0.90 -7.97 -18.97
C THR A 256 1.26 -7.06 -17.81
N LEU A 257 1.21 -7.60 -16.58
CA LEU A 257 1.70 -6.90 -15.39
C LEU A 257 3.19 -6.53 -15.50
N LEU A 258 3.99 -7.39 -16.14
CA LEU A 258 5.42 -7.13 -16.37
C LEU A 258 5.63 -5.93 -17.30
N GLU A 259 4.85 -5.86 -18.37
CA GLU A 259 4.89 -4.74 -19.30
C GLU A 259 4.44 -3.43 -18.62
N THR A 260 3.33 -3.47 -17.87
CA THR A 260 2.87 -2.34 -17.04
C THR A 260 3.98 -1.87 -16.09
N THR A 261 4.66 -2.81 -15.41
CA THR A 261 5.75 -2.48 -14.49
C THR A 261 6.94 -1.83 -15.21
N ARG A 262 7.23 -2.23 -16.46
CA ARG A 262 8.27 -1.58 -17.29
C ARG A 262 7.88 -0.16 -17.72
N ASN A 263 6.59 0.09 -17.93
CA ASN A 263 6.10 1.41 -18.35
C ASN A 263 6.23 2.47 -17.25
N ILE A 264 6.15 2.09 -15.96
CA ILE A 264 6.32 3.01 -14.82
C ILE A 264 7.55 3.91 -14.98
N GLY A 265 8.71 3.35 -15.29
CA GLY A 265 9.94 4.13 -15.44
C GLY A 265 9.93 5.11 -16.62
N LYS A 266 9.21 4.78 -17.71
CA LYS A 266 9.01 5.67 -18.86
C LYS A 266 8.02 6.79 -18.51
N ASN A 267 6.88 6.43 -17.93
CA ASN A 267 5.83 7.36 -17.57
C ASN A 267 6.30 8.37 -16.49
N ILE A 268 7.15 7.96 -15.55
CA ILE A 268 7.78 8.89 -14.60
C ILE A 268 8.59 9.99 -15.33
N LYS A 269 9.30 9.64 -16.42
CA LYS A 269 10.07 10.62 -17.20
C LYS A 269 9.20 11.53 -18.05
N GLU A 270 8.06 11.02 -18.52
CA GLU A 270 7.06 11.77 -19.28
C GLU A 270 6.31 12.77 -18.37
N ILE A 271 5.75 12.29 -17.26
CA ILE A 271 4.93 13.08 -16.32
C ILE A 271 5.76 13.99 -15.41
N LYS A 272 6.99 13.58 -15.05
CA LYS A 272 7.87 14.30 -14.12
C LYS A 272 7.13 14.66 -12.80
N PRO A 273 6.72 13.65 -12.03
CA PRO A 273 5.91 13.84 -10.83
C PRO A 273 6.65 14.65 -9.76
N HIS A 274 5.91 15.39 -8.94
CA HIS A 274 6.45 16.10 -7.78
C HIS A 274 6.53 15.19 -6.55
N PHE A 275 5.59 14.25 -6.44
CA PHE A 275 5.67 13.20 -5.43
C PHE A 275 5.10 11.90 -5.97
N LEU A 276 5.47 10.80 -5.33
CA LEU A 276 4.96 9.46 -5.61
C LEU A 276 4.45 8.80 -4.34
N LEU A 277 3.38 8.02 -4.44
CA LEU A 277 3.00 7.11 -3.36
C LEU A 277 3.88 5.86 -3.45
N SER A 278 4.37 5.37 -2.32
CA SER A 278 5.22 4.18 -2.26
C SER A 278 4.86 3.24 -1.12
N VAL A 279 5.23 1.99 -1.32
CA VAL A 279 5.17 0.89 -0.34
C VAL A 279 6.56 0.22 -0.30
N PRO A 280 6.91 -0.55 0.74
CA PRO A 280 8.25 -1.11 0.89
C PRO A 280 8.76 -1.89 -0.33
N ALA A 281 7.90 -2.73 -0.92
CA ALA A 281 8.23 -3.48 -2.13
C ALA A 281 8.61 -2.57 -3.33
N LEU A 282 7.90 -1.44 -3.49
CA LEU A 282 8.17 -0.49 -4.58
C LEU A 282 9.47 0.29 -4.32
N SER A 283 9.66 0.77 -3.10
CA SER A 283 10.90 1.46 -2.67
C SER A 283 12.13 0.55 -2.82
N SER A 284 12.00 -0.73 -2.45
CA SER A 284 13.04 -1.74 -2.63
C SER A 284 13.39 -1.94 -4.10
N ASN A 285 12.38 -2.07 -4.97
CA ASN A 285 12.59 -2.19 -6.40
C ASN A 285 13.27 -0.95 -7.01
N PHE A 286 12.88 0.26 -6.59
CA PHE A 286 13.57 1.48 -7.03
C PHE A 286 15.04 1.50 -6.62
N ARG A 287 15.37 1.20 -5.35
CA ARG A 287 16.76 1.11 -4.90
C ARG A 287 17.55 0.07 -5.68
N LYS A 288 17.03 -1.15 -5.84
CA LYS A 288 17.68 -2.23 -6.62
C LYS A 288 17.97 -1.79 -8.06
N ASN A 289 17.04 -1.11 -8.71
CA ASN A 289 17.21 -0.61 -10.07
C ASN A 289 18.25 0.52 -10.16
N ILE A 290 18.28 1.43 -9.19
CA ILE A 290 19.31 2.49 -9.10
C ILE A 290 20.68 1.86 -8.94
N GLU A 291 20.84 0.96 -7.97
CA GLU A 291 22.13 0.32 -7.67
C GLU A 291 22.62 -0.51 -8.85
N LYS A 292 21.74 -1.30 -9.47
CA LYS A 292 22.06 -2.05 -10.70
C LYS A 292 22.50 -1.12 -11.82
N GLY A 293 21.71 -0.08 -12.11
CA GLY A 293 22.03 0.87 -13.18
C GLY A 293 23.33 1.66 -12.97
N LEU A 294 23.79 1.80 -11.72
CA LEU A 294 25.09 2.39 -11.40
C LEU A 294 26.23 1.38 -11.50
N LYS A 295 26.02 0.13 -11.08
CA LYS A 295 27.00 -0.97 -11.24
C LYS A 295 27.26 -1.27 -12.72
N ASP A 296 26.21 -1.27 -13.54
CA ASP A 296 26.32 -1.47 -15.00
C ASP A 296 27.15 -0.38 -15.70
N LYS A 297 27.30 0.81 -15.09
CA LYS A 297 28.18 1.89 -15.56
C LYS A 297 29.64 1.73 -15.12
N GLY A 298 29.96 0.68 -14.36
CA GLY A 298 31.30 0.30 -13.93
C GLY A 298 31.66 0.70 -12.49
N ASP A 299 32.63 -0.03 -11.92
CA ASP A 299 33.01 0.05 -10.50
C ASP A 299 33.43 1.44 -10.04
N LYS A 300 34.01 2.26 -10.93
CA LYS A 300 34.39 3.65 -10.60
C LYS A 300 33.17 4.50 -10.25
N VAL A 301 32.08 4.36 -11.02
CA VAL A 301 30.83 5.09 -10.79
C VAL A 301 30.15 4.57 -9.52
N TRP A 302 30.12 3.26 -9.35
CA TRP A 302 29.60 2.63 -8.13
C TRP A 302 30.34 3.07 -6.87
N ASN A 303 31.67 3.05 -6.87
CA ASN A 303 32.49 3.48 -5.73
C ASN A 303 32.33 4.98 -5.44
N LEU A 304 32.16 5.81 -6.47
CA LEU A 304 31.84 7.23 -6.30
C LEU A 304 30.48 7.41 -5.63
N PHE A 305 29.47 6.64 -6.05
CA PHE A 305 28.14 6.66 -5.45
C PHE A 305 28.19 6.27 -3.98
N GLN A 306 28.85 5.17 -3.64
CA GLN A 306 28.98 4.70 -2.26
C GLN A 306 29.70 5.71 -1.35
N ARG A 307 30.76 6.34 -1.84
CA ARG A 307 31.43 7.44 -1.11
C ARG A 307 30.50 8.63 -0.91
N GLY A 308 29.72 8.99 -1.94
CA GLY A 308 28.72 10.03 -1.86
C GLY A 308 27.65 9.72 -0.82
N LEU A 309 27.13 8.49 -0.79
CA LEU A 309 26.13 8.06 0.19
C LEU A 309 26.62 8.21 1.63
N LYS A 310 27.86 7.78 1.93
CA LYS A 310 28.43 7.94 3.27
C LYS A 310 28.44 9.40 3.75
N ILE A 311 28.80 10.33 2.85
CA ILE A 311 28.78 11.77 3.14
C ILE A 311 27.34 12.28 3.27
N ALA A 312 26.44 11.83 2.39
CA ALA A 312 25.05 12.23 2.39
C ALA A 312 24.31 11.76 3.64
N TYR A 313 24.55 10.55 4.15
CA TYR A 313 23.98 10.08 5.41
C TYR A 313 24.39 10.96 6.59
N ALA A 314 25.68 11.28 6.69
CA ALA A 314 26.16 12.18 7.74
C ALA A 314 25.64 13.62 7.57
N TYR A 315 25.53 14.10 6.33
CA TYR A 315 25.01 15.43 6.03
C TYR A 315 23.52 15.54 6.40
N GLN A 316 22.70 14.58 5.98
CA GLN A 316 21.25 14.58 6.15
C GLN A 316 20.84 14.27 7.60
N GLY A 317 21.43 13.25 8.24
CA GLY A 317 20.91 12.72 9.51
C GLY A 317 19.42 12.36 9.40
N ASP A 318 18.62 12.74 10.39
CA ASP A 318 17.14 12.66 10.34
C ASP A 318 16.49 13.77 9.49
N GLY A 319 17.28 14.62 8.84
CA GLY A 319 16.81 15.80 8.11
C GLY A 319 16.14 16.82 9.03
N TYR A 320 14.93 17.26 8.69
CA TYR A 320 14.19 18.25 9.49
C TYR A 320 13.22 17.59 10.47
N ARG A 321 13.55 17.66 11.77
CA ARG A 321 12.70 17.21 12.87
C ARG A 321 12.28 18.43 13.67
N ASN A 322 10.97 18.65 13.79
CA ASN A 322 10.37 19.83 14.40
C ASN A 322 10.89 21.16 13.82
N GLY A 323 11.05 21.23 12.48
CA GLY A 323 11.57 22.41 11.77
C GLY A 323 13.06 22.68 11.96
N LYS A 324 13.78 21.87 12.74
CA LYS A 324 15.22 22.00 12.97
C LYS A 324 15.97 20.94 12.17
N TRP A 325 17.16 21.28 11.69
CA TRP A 325 18.02 20.35 10.95
C TRP A 325 18.86 19.50 11.92
N HIS A 326 18.82 18.17 11.76
CA HIS A 326 19.52 17.20 12.62
C HIS A 326 20.67 16.47 11.93
N GLY A 327 21.13 16.97 10.78
CA GLY A 327 22.30 16.47 10.08
C GLY A 327 23.55 17.36 10.24
N ASN A 328 24.70 16.92 9.71
CA ASN A 328 25.94 17.68 9.77
C ASN A 328 26.05 18.74 8.65
N ARG A 329 25.62 19.97 8.92
CA ARG A 329 25.66 21.10 7.97
C ARG A 329 27.05 21.42 7.43
N LEU A 330 28.13 21.08 8.13
CA LEU A 330 29.49 21.34 7.67
C LEU A 330 29.84 20.55 6.40
N LEU A 331 29.15 19.43 6.17
CA LEU A 331 29.32 18.62 4.96
C LEU A 331 28.56 19.16 3.75
N ALA A 332 27.80 20.26 3.88
CA ALA A 332 26.98 20.81 2.79
C ALA A 332 27.74 21.05 1.47
N PRO A 333 28.97 21.62 1.45
CA PRO A 333 29.71 21.83 0.21
C PRO A 333 30.07 20.51 -0.48
N LEU A 334 30.46 19.51 0.31
CA LEU A 334 30.82 18.19 -0.19
C LEU A 334 29.59 17.42 -0.67
N TYR A 335 28.49 17.48 0.08
CA TYR A 335 27.20 16.96 -0.36
C TYR A 335 26.77 17.56 -1.70
N LYS A 336 26.80 18.90 -1.83
CA LYS A 336 26.46 19.59 -3.10
C LYS A 336 27.34 19.15 -4.28
N LEU A 337 28.61 18.83 -4.04
CA LEU A 337 29.50 18.30 -5.07
C LEU A 337 29.02 16.92 -5.55
N PHE A 338 28.78 15.97 -4.63
CA PHE A 338 28.25 14.65 -4.97
C PHE A 338 26.86 14.73 -5.60
N ASP A 339 26.02 15.62 -5.07
CA ASP A 339 24.70 15.88 -5.57
C ASP A 339 24.72 16.26 -7.06
N LYS A 340 25.58 17.21 -7.42
CA LYS A 340 25.73 17.66 -8.81
C LYS A 340 26.30 16.57 -9.73
N ILE A 341 27.21 15.73 -9.23
CA ILE A 341 27.92 14.75 -10.07
C ILE A 341 27.09 13.48 -10.30
N ILE A 342 26.40 12.99 -9.26
CA ILE A 342 25.77 11.66 -9.28
C ILE A 342 24.31 11.63 -8.79
N PHE A 343 23.93 12.29 -7.69
CA PHE A 343 22.56 12.18 -7.19
C PHE A 343 21.54 12.89 -8.07
N SER A 344 21.89 14.04 -8.67
CA SER A 344 21.09 14.73 -9.68
C SER A 344 20.73 13.80 -10.85
N LYS A 345 21.69 13.02 -11.34
CA LYS A 345 21.48 12.04 -12.42
C LYS A 345 20.58 10.87 -12.00
N VAL A 346 20.60 10.51 -10.72
CA VAL A 346 19.64 9.52 -10.18
C VAL A 346 18.24 10.14 -10.17
N ARG A 347 18.09 11.38 -9.69
CA ARG A 347 16.81 12.10 -9.69
C ARG A 347 16.27 12.40 -11.09
N GLU A 348 17.14 12.59 -12.09
CA GLU A 348 16.74 12.66 -13.51
C GLU A 348 16.03 11.38 -13.97
N GLY A 349 16.40 10.23 -13.41
CA GLY A 349 15.68 8.96 -13.62
C GLY A 349 14.22 9.01 -13.14
N PHE A 350 13.93 9.86 -12.15
CA PHE A 350 12.60 10.15 -11.63
C PHE A 350 11.93 11.38 -12.27
N GLY A 351 12.41 11.81 -13.45
CA GLY A 351 11.88 12.99 -14.14
C GLY A 351 12.47 14.32 -13.67
N GLY A 352 13.37 14.32 -12.68
CA GLY A 352 14.18 15.47 -12.27
C GLY A 352 13.47 16.49 -11.36
N ARG A 353 12.15 16.41 -11.19
CA ARG A 353 11.35 17.28 -10.32
C ARG A 353 10.75 16.56 -9.11
N LEU A 354 11.00 15.27 -8.94
CA LEU A 354 10.51 14.55 -7.76
C LEU A 354 11.09 15.18 -6.49
N GLU A 355 10.21 15.52 -5.55
CA GLU A 355 10.55 16.15 -4.28
C GLU A 355 10.54 15.13 -3.14
N PHE A 356 9.59 14.18 -3.13
CA PHE A 356 9.48 13.16 -2.08
C PHE A 356 8.60 11.97 -2.48
N PHE A 357 8.61 10.94 -1.65
CA PHE A 357 7.61 9.88 -1.65
C PHE A 357 6.75 9.97 -0.39
N VAL A 358 5.48 9.59 -0.51
CA VAL A 358 4.60 9.30 0.64
C VAL A 358 4.57 7.79 0.82
N GLY A 359 5.15 7.31 1.93
CA GLY A 359 5.24 5.89 2.27
C GLY A 359 4.03 5.43 3.10
N GLY A 360 3.47 4.27 2.78
CA GLY A 360 2.38 3.67 3.54
C GLY A 360 2.18 2.19 3.26
N GLY A 361 1.07 1.62 3.77
CA GLY A 361 0.65 0.23 3.53
C GLY A 361 1.35 -0.84 4.38
N ALA A 362 2.61 -0.60 4.76
CA ALA A 362 3.41 -1.39 5.68
C ALA A 362 4.49 -0.50 6.35
N LEU A 363 5.16 -1.03 7.38
CA LEU A 363 6.36 -0.42 7.95
C LEU A 363 7.46 -0.34 6.87
N LEU A 364 8.37 0.62 6.98
CA LEU A 364 9.48 0.77 6.04
C LEU A 364 10.79 0.84 6.83
N ASP A 365 11.73 -0.02 6.48
CA ASP A 365 13.07 0.00 7.05
C ASP A 365 13.71 1.41 6.97
N ILE A 366 14.35 1.80 8.08
CA ILE A 366 15.04 3.09 8.23
C ILE A 366 16.09 3.28 7.14
N ASP A 367 16.74 2.20 6.69
CA ASP A 367 17.76 2.24 5.66
C ASP A 367 17.21 2.74 4.32
N TYR A 368 15.94 2.46 3.99
CA TYR A 368 15.30 3.06 2.82
C TYR A 368 15.03 4.56 3.03
N GLN A 369 14.58 4.95 4.22
CA GLN A 369 14.36 6.36 4.55
C GLN A 369 15.68 7.15 4.44
N GLN A 370 16.78 6.61 4.99
CA GLN A 370 18.12 7.18 4.88
C GLN A 370 18.60 7.24 3.43
N PHE A 371 18.50 6.14 2.69
CA PHE A 371 18.93 6.05 1.29
C PHE A 371 18.27 7.12 0.42
N PHE A 372 16.94 7.21 0.44
CA PHE A 372 16.22 8.14 -0.42
C PHE A 372 16.35 9.61 0.05
N THR A 373 16.48 9.85 1.36
CA THR A 373 16.82 11.18 1.90
C THR A 373 18.22 11.62 1.47
N ALA A 374 19.20 10.70 1.46
CA ALA A 374 20.55 10.95 0.95
C ALA A 374 20.57 11.32 -0.54
N LEU A 375 19.63 10.79 -1.32
CA LEU A 375 19.43 11.16 -2.72
C LEU A 375 18.65 12.46 -2.92
N GLY A 376 18.18 13.11 -1.85
CA GLY A 376 17.37 14.34 -1.92
C GLY A 376 15.93 14.12 -2.37
N ILE A 377 15.40 12.90 -2.24
CA ILE A 377 14.02 12.51 -2.57
C ILE A 377 13.45 11.67 -1.41
N PRO A 378 13.31 12.23 -0.19
CA PRO A 378 12.97 11.48 1.02
C PRO A 378 11.67 10.67 0.87
N ILE A 379 11.62 9.52 1.54
CA ILE A 379 10.37 8.78 1.73
C ILE A 379 9.82 9.13 3.11
N TYR A 380 8.68 9.80 3.15
CA TYR A 380 7.99 10.11 4.39
C TYR A 380 7.06 8.96 4.78
N GLN A 381 7.44 8.18 5.79
CA GLN A 381 6.62 7.10 6.31
C GLN A 381 5.37 7.64 7.00
N GLY A 382 4.20 7.09 6.67
CA GLY A 382 2.96 7.27 7.41
C GLY A 382 2.35 5.96 7.90
N TYR A 383 1.32 6.11 8.72
CA TYR A 383 0.53 5.01 9.25
C TYR A 383 -0.96 5.27 9.07
N GLY A 384 -1.68 4.19 8.81
CA GLY A 384 -3.08 4.22 8.53
C GLY A 384 -3.63 2.85 8.17
N LEU A 385 -4.95 2.75 8.22
CA LEU A 385 -5.74 1.57 7.87
C LEU A 385 -7.06 2.03 7.27
N THR A 386 -7.68 1.21 6.42
CA THR A 386 -8.92 1.58 5.72
C THR A 386 -10.02 2.01 6.69
N GLU A 387 -10.09 1.40 7.87
CA GLU A 387 -11.03 1.74 8.94
C GLU A 387 -10.90 3.19 9.47
N ALA A 388 -9.81 3.90 9.14
CA ALA A 388 -9.58 5.32 9.48
C ALA A 388 -9.47 6.24 8.24
N SER A 389 -9.91 5.77 7.07
CA SER A 389 -10.01 6.51 5.79
C SER A 389 -8.78 7.19 5.15
N PRO A 390 -7.56 6.62 5.11
CA PRO A 390 -6.90 5.73 6.06
C PRO A 390 -5.87 6.43 6.97
N ILE A 391 -5.52 7.69 6.72
CA ILE A 391 -4.31 8.33 7.27
C ILE A 391 -4.52 8.70 8.75
N ILE A 392 -3.71 8.13 9.65
CA ILE A 392 -3.70 8.47 11.09
C ILE A 392 -2.53 9.38 11.42
N SER A 393 -1.34 9.07 10.90
CA SER A 393 -0.14 9.85 11.12
C SER A 393 0.77 9.81 9.90
N ALA A 394 1.58 10.85 9.71
CA ALA A 394 2.62 10.82 8.69
C ALA A 394 3.82 11.69 9.06
N ASN A 395 5.01 11.25 8.64
CA ASN A 395 6.12 12.17 8.48
C ASN A 395 5.79 13.10 7.30
N CYS A 396 6.30 14.32 7.33
CA CYS A 396 6.11 15.25 6.22
C CYS A 396 7.30 16.22 6.11
N PRO A 397 7.39 16.99 5.02
CA PRO A 397 8.41 18.02 4.88
C PRO A 397 8.45 18.95 6.12
N GLY A 398 9.63 19.06 6.73
CA GLY A 398 9.86 19.87 7.94
C GLY A 398 9.57 19.17 9.28
N PHE A 399 8.80 18.08 9.26
CA PHE A 399 8.42 17.32 10.46
C PHE A 399 8.57 15.82 10.23
N GLN A 400 9.81 15.35 10.15
CA GLN A 400 10.12 13.93 10.05
C GLN A 400 11.01 13.46 11.20
N LYS A 401 10.88 12.18 11.54
CA LYS A 401 11.81 11.44 12.40
C LYS A 401 11.92 10.02 11.86
N MET A 402 13.10 9.62 11.40
CA MET A 402 13.28 8.32 10.77
C MET A 402 12.94 7.18 11.74
N GLY A 403 12.34 6.12 11.23
CA GLY A 403 11.89 4.98 12.03
C GLY A 403 10.58 5.20 12.80
N THR A 404 9.95 6.36 12.66
CA THR A 404 8.61 6.62 13.18
C THR A 404 7.57 6.64 12.06
N SER A 405 6.30 6.55 12.45
CA SER A 405 5.14 6.75 11.57
C SER A 405 4.68 8.21 11.53
N GLY A 406 5.51 9.12 12.06
CA GLY A 406 5.29 10.55 11.97
C GLY A 406 4.34 11.12 13.03
N ARG A 407 3.82 12.32 12.75
CA ARG A 407 2.90 13.02 13.65
C ARG A 407 1.46 12.67 13.31
N VAL A 408 0.64 12.58 14.34
CA VAL A 408 -0.80 12.36 14.21
C VAL A 408 -1.43 13.52 13.46
N VAL A 409 -2.34 13.22 12.55
CA VAL A 409 -3.08 14.26 11.81
C VAL A 409 -3.86 15.16 12.78
N PRO A 410 -4.06 16.45 12.47
CA PRO A 410 -4.88 17.32 13.30
C PRO A 410 -6.32 16.82 13.37
N ASN A 411 -7.09 17.23 14.39
CA ASN A 411 -8.51 16.84 14.54
C ASN A 411 -8.74 15.31 14.57
N LEU A 412 -7.77 14.55 15.06
CA LEU A 412 -7.87 13.14 15.38
C LEU A 412 -7.43 12.94 16.81
N GLU A 413 -8.29 12.36 17.64
CA GLU A 413 -7.94 11.95 18.98
C GLU A 413 -7.24 10.58 18.91
N ILE A 414 -6.18 10.42 19.71
CA ILE A 414 -5.40 9.19 19.80
C ILE A 414 -5.13 8.89 21.27
N LYS A 415 -5.17 7.61 21.62
CA LYS A 415 -4.65 7.09 22.89
C LYS A 415 -3.93 5.77 22.64
N ILE A 416 -3.00 5.45 23.52
CA ILE A 416 -2.32 4.15 23.56
C ILE A 416 -2.88 3.43 24.77
N VAL A 417 -3.40 2.21 24.63
CA VAL A 417 -4.03 1.48 25.75
C VAL A 417 -3.41 0.11 26.00
N ASP A 418 -3.44 -0.34 27.25
CA ASP A 418 -3.08 -1.71 27.62
C ASP A 418 -4.23 -2.71 27.38
N ASP A 419 -4.01 -3.98 27.72
CA ASP A 419 -5.00 -5.06 27.56
C ASP A 419 -6.26 -4.88 28.45
N ASN A 420 -6.24 -3.95 29.41
CA ASN A 420 -7.35 -3.61 30.31
C ASN A 420 -7.99 -2.25 29.99
N ASP A 421 -7.73 -1.71 28.78
CA ASP A 421 -8.20 -0.39 28.31
C ASP A 421 -7.68 0.82 29.13
N ASN A 422 -6.61 0.65 29.93
CA ASN A 422 -5.96 1.77 30.61
C ASN A 422 -5.06 2.55 29.65
N GLU A 423 -5.13 3.87 29.68
CA GLU A 423 -4.25 4.72 28.89
C GLU A 423 -2.81 4.65 29.37
N MET A 424 -1.90 4.46 28.42
CA MET A 424 -0.46 4.34 28.64
C MET A 424 0.21 5.70 28.66
N VAL A 425 1.20 5.86 29.53
CA VAL A 425 2.05 7.07 29.53
C VAL A 425 2.98 7.08 28.31
N VAL A 426 3.43 8.26 27.92
CA VAL A 426 4.38 8.46 26.80
C VAL A 426 5.57 7.51 26.91
N GLY A 427 5.93 6.88 25.78
CA GLY A 427 7.00 5.89 25.69
C GLY A 427 6.59 4.45 25.98
N GLN A 428 5.42 4.20 26.59
CA GLN A 428 4.93 2.84 26.84
C GLN A 428 4.12 2.28 25.66
N LYS A 429 4.32 0.99 25.41
CA LYS A 429 3.70 0.27 24.29
C LYS A 429 2.29 -0.18 24.67
N GLY A 430 1.37 -0.02 23.73
CA GLY A 430 -0.01 -0.50 23.84
C GLY A 430 -0.69 -0.53 22.48
N GLU A 431 -1.97 -0.87 22.46
CA GLU A 431 -2.79 -0.76 21.26
C GLU A 431 -3.05 0.70 20.91
N ILE A 432 -2.93 1.04 19.63
CA ILE A 432 -3.26 2.37 19.12
C ILE A 432 -4.77 2.44 18.96
N VAL A 433 -5.40 3.44 19.56
CA VAL A 433 -6.85 3.63 19.48
C VAL A 433 -7.13 5.07 19.10
N VAL A 434 -8.00 5.27 18.09
CA VAL A 434 -8.26 6.60 17.51
C VAL A 434 -9.74 6.94 17.46
N ARG A 435 -10.07 8.22 17.56
CA ARG A 435 -11.43 8.74 17.40
C ARG A 435 -11.42 10.02 16.59
N GLY A 436 -12.24 10.06 15.56
CA GLY A 436 -12.36 11.21 14.66
C GLY A 436 -13.41 11.00 13.59
N GLU A 437 -13.74 12.05 12.84
CA GLU A 437 -14.73 11.99 11.76
C GLU A 437 -14.28 11.10 10.58
N ASN A 438 -13.01 10.71 10.52
CA ASN A 438 -12.44 9.77 9.55
C ASN A 438 -12.60 8.28 9.92
N VAL A 439 -13.09 7.96 11.12
CA VAL A 439 -13.35 6.56 11.51
C VAL A 439 -14.53 5.99 10.74
N MET A 440 -14.38 4.78 10.20
CA MET A 440 -15.38 4.07 9.41
C MET A 440 -16.75 4.04 10.11
N LYS A 441 -17.80 3.89 9.31
CA LYS A 441 -19.16 3.73 9.84
C LYS A 441 -19.35 2.37 10.49
N GLU A 442 -19.01 1.31 9.75
CA GLU A 442 -19.23 -0.08 10.17
C GLU A 442 -18.50 -1.07 9.24
N TYR A 443 -18.47 -2.35 9.63
CA TYR A 443 -18.31 -3.45 8.71
C TYR A 443 -19.67 -3.86 8.15
N TRP A 444 -19.79 -3.87 6.82
CA TRP A 444 -21.02 -4.21 6.09
C TRP A 444 -21.53 -5.60 6.50
N HIS A 445 -22.82 -5.66 6.86
CA HIS A 445 -23.50 -6.86 7.37
C HIS A 445 -22.80 -7.58 8.54
N ASN A 446 -21.96 -6.88 9.31
CA ASN A 446 -21.22 -7.48 10.41
C ASN A 446 -21.24 -6.61 11.69
N PRO A 447 -22.40 -6.52 12.38
CA PRO A 447 -22.54 -5.72 13.59
C PRO A 447 -21.65 -6.21 14.73
N GLU A 448 -21.40 -7.52 14.83
CA GLU A 448 -20.53 -8.09 15.87
C GLU A 448 -19.06 -7.65 15.70
N ALA A 449 -18.50 -7.76 14.49
CA ALA A 449 -17.16 -7.27 14.22
C ALA A 449 -17.07 -5.75 14.39
N THR A 450 -18.13 -5.03 14.02
CA THR A 450 -18.22 -3.58 14.18
C THR A 450 -18.14 -3.19 15.65
N ALA A 451 -18.98 -3.78 16.52
CA ALA A 451 -19.00 -3.48 17.95
C ALA A 451 -17.70 -3.88 18.68
N LYS A 452 -16.99 -4.91 18.18
CA LYS A 452 -15.66 -5.29 18.71
C LYS A 452 -14.56 -4.29 18.34
N THR A 453 -14.72 -3.61 17.20
CA THR A 453 -13.68 -2.76 16.60
C THR A 453 -13.89 -1.29 16.91
N ILE A 454 -15.15 -0.85 17.00
CA ILE A 454 -15.54 0.50 17.38
C ILE A 454 -16.26 0.43 18.72
N LYS A 455 -15.65 0.95 19.78
CA LYS A 455 -16.25 1.04 21.12
C LYS A 455 -16.39 2.52 21.51
N ASP A 456 -17.60 2.98 21.79
CA ASP A 456 -17.87 4.39 22.17
C ASP A 456 -17.26 5.43 21.22
N GLY A 457 -17.30 5.14 19.91
CA GLY A 457 -16.72 5.97 18.85
C GLY A 457 -15.21 5.85 18.67
N TRP A 458 -14.52 5.08 19.52
CA TRP A 458 -13.10 4.79 19.39
C TRP A 458 -12.84 3.56 18.54
N LEU A 459 -12.04 3.71 17.49
CA LEU A 459 -11.52 2.63 16.65
C LEU A 459 -10.31 1.99 17.32
N TYR A 460 -10.44 0.72 17.69
CA TYR A 460 -9.35 -0.16 18.11
C TYR A 460 -8.67 -0.70 16.85
N THR A 461 -7.45 -0.23 16.56
CA THR A 461 -6.81 -0.50 15.26
C THR A 461 -6.29 -1.93 15.14
N GLY A 462 -6.13 -2.64 16.26
CA GLY A 462 -5.44 -3.92 16.32
C GLY A 462 -3.93 -3.82 16.09
N ASP A 463 -3.36 -2.62 16.08
CA ASP A 463 -1.94 -2.36 15.88
C ASP A 463 -1.31 -1.80 17.16
N MET A 464 -0.12 -2.28 17.50
CA MET A 464 0.64 -1.86 18.68
C MET A 464 1.58 -0.71 18.33
N GLY A 465 1.70 0.25 19.24
CA GLY A 465 2.64 1.35 19.11
C GLY A 465 2.81 2.13 20.41
N TYR A 466 3.50 3.25 20.32
CA TYR A 466 3.63 4.22 21.40
C TYR A 466 3.86 5.62 20.85
N MET A 467 3.53 6.64 21.65
CA MET A 467 3.94 8.02 21.39
C MET A 467 5.30 8.25 22.02
N ASP A 468 6.25 8.82 21.27
CA ASP A 468 7.53 9.23 21.82
C ASP A 468 7.45 10.59 22.54
N GLU A 469 8.54 10.96 23.24
CA GLU A 469 8.63 12.22 24.00
C GLU A 469 8.51 13.49 23.12
N GLU A 470 8.67 13.37 21.81
CA GLU A 470 8.57 14.49 20.87
C GLU A 470 7.26 14.51 20.07
N GLY A 471 6.30 13.64 20.42
CA GLY A 471 4.99 13.58 19.82
C GLY A 471 4.94 12.86 18.47
N TYR A 472 5.90 11.99 18.18
CA TYR A 472 5.87 11.10 17.02
C TYR A 472 5.28 9.75 17.42
N LEU A 473 4.37 9.24 16.58
CA LEU A 473 3.82 7.89 16.71
C LEU A 473 4.83 6.88 16.16
N VAL A 474 5.14 5.86 16.95
CA VAL A 474 5.94 4.70 16.52
C VAL A 474 5.03 3.49 16.47
N VAL A 475 4.78 3.00 15.26
CA VAL A 475 4.03 1.76 15.04
C VAL A 475 4.99 0.59 15.07
N LEU A 476 4.66 -0.40 15.89
CA LEU A 476 5.46 -1.60 16.04
C LEU A 476 4.95 -2.72 15.14
N GLY A 477 3.63 -2.87 14.98
CA GLY A 477 3.03 -3.87 14.09
C GLY A 477 1.67 -4.34 14.57
N ARG A 478 1.09 -5.34 13.88
CA ARG A 478 -0.22 -5.93 14.23
C ARG A 478 -0.13 -6.71 15.54
N TYR A 479 -1.02 -6.44 16.48
CA TYR A 479 -1.06 -7.10 17.81
C TYR A 479 -1.12 -8.63 17.70
N LYS A 480 -1.94 -9.16 16.79
CA LYS A 480 -2.08 -10.61 16.54
C LYS A 480 -0.89 -11.24 15.81
N SER A 481 0.02 -10.43 15.28
CA SER A 481 1.22 -10.88 14.56
C SER A 481 2.49 -10.79 15.40
N LEU A 482 2.40 -10.30 16.64
CA LEU A 482 3.55 -10.12 17.50
C LEU A 482 4.16 -11.46 17.92
N LEU A 483 5.48 -11.49 17.93
CA LEU A 483 6.26 -12.50 18.63
C LEU A 483 6.03 -12.31 20.14
N ILE A 484 5.80 -13.40 20.85
CA ILE A 484 5.64 -13.41 22.31
C ILE A 484 6.77 -14.26 22.85
N SER A 485 7.64 -13.71 23.70
CA SER A 485 8.70 -14.49 24.37
C SER A 485 8.13 -15.28 25.54
N ASP A 486 8.93 -16.19 26.08
CA ASP A 486 8.62 -16.99 27.26
C ASP A 486 8.27 -16.14 28.51
N ASP A 487 8.88 -14.96 28.65
CA ASP A 487 8.57 -13.97 29.70
C ASP A 487 7.33 -13.09 29.40
N GLY A 488 6.69 -13.28 28.25
CA GLY A 488 5.52 -12.51 27.83
C GLY A 488 5.80 -11.17 27.15
N GLU A 489 7.07 -10.76 26.95
CA GLU A 489 7.38 -9.58 26.15
C GLU A 489 6.89 -9.78 24.71
N LYS A 490 6.28 -8.73 24.14
CA LYS A 490 5.76 -8.73 22.77
C LYS A 490 6.66 -7.91 21.85
N PHE A 491 6.94 -8.43 20.66
CA PHE A 491 7.78 -7.77 19.67
C PHE A 491 7.27 -8.01 18.26
N SER A 492 7.31 -7.00 17.40
CA SER A 492 6.87 -7.19 16.03
C SER A 492 7.97 -7.80 15.17
N PRO A 493 7.70 -8.92 14.48
CA PRO A 493 8.69 -9.54 13.60
C PRO A 493 8.97 -8.73 12.33
N GLU A 494 8.03 -7.87 11.91
CA GLU A 494 7.98 -7.26 10.58
C GLU A 494 9.23 -6.42 10.27
N GLY A 495 9.74 -5.66 11.24
CA GLY A 495 10.97 -4.88 11.06
C GLY A 495 12.20 -5.74 10.80
N ILE A 496 12.37 -6.85 11.52
CA ILE A 496 13.49 -7.78 11.32
C ILE A 496 13.36 -8.49 9.97
N GLU A 497 12.15 -8.95 9.64
CA GLU A 497 11.87 -9.63 8.38
C GLU A 497 12.12 -8.73 7.16
N GLU A 498 11.64 -7.49 7.19
CA GLU A 498 11.89 -6.53 6.12
C GLU A 498 13.38 -6.24 5.96
N SER A 499 14.09 -6.04 7.08
CA SER A 499 15.52 -5.77 7.04
C SER A 499 16.31 -6.94 6.44
N LEU A 500 15.97 -8.18 6.82
CA LEU A 500 16.56 -9.40 6.26
C LEU A 500 16.29 -9.51 4.74
N LEU A 501 15.06 -9.23 4.31
CA LEU A 501 14.69 -9.24 2.88
C LEU A 501 15.37 -8.13 2.08
N SER A 502 15.64 -6.98 2.69
CA SER A 502 16.32 -5.87 2.02
C SER A 502 17.83 -6.08 1.89
N HIS A 503 18.44 -6.81 2.84
CA HIS A 503 19.89 -6.97 2.95
C HIS A 503 20.42 -8.33 2.49
N SER A 504 19.55 -9.32 2.33
CA SER A 504 19.91 -10.64 1.84
C SER A 504 19.38 -10.90 0.43
N ILE A 505 20.29 -11.14 -0.53
CA ILE A 505 19.87 -11.60 -1.87
C ILE A 505 19.47 -13.09 -1.87
N TYR A 506 19.78 -13.81 -0.80
CA TYR A 506 19.58 -15.26 -0.70
C TYR A 506 18.22 -15.64 -0.13
N ILE A 507 17.52 -14.69 0.49
CA ILE A 507 16.19 -14.87 1.07
C ILE A 507 15.16 -14.31 0.09
N ASP A 508 14.22 -15.16 -0.32
CA ASP A 508 13.08 -14.74 -1.16
C ASP A 508 11.90 -14.32 -0.28
N GLN A 509 11.61 -15.10 0.76
CA GLN A 509 10.60 -14.80 1.76
C GLN A 509 11.07 -15.29 3.13
N ILE A 510 10.60 -14.66 4.21
CA ILE A 510 10.93 -15.04 5.57
C ILE A 510 9.75 -14.80 6.50
N MET A 511 9.51 -15.71 7.45
CA MET A 511 8.59 -15.51 8.57
C MET A 511 9.29 -15.84 9.89
N LEU A 512 9.37 -14.86 10.79
CA LEU A 512 9.76 -15.06 12.18
C LEU A 512 8.58 -15.61 12.99
N TYR A 513 8.91 -16.47 13.95
CA TYR A 513 7.93 -17.07 14.84
C TYR A 513 8.48 -17.18 16.26
N ASN A 514 7.67 -16.75 17.23
CA ASN A 514 7.83 -17.02 18.65
C ASN A 514 6.47 -16.81 19.32
N ASN A 515 6.03 -17.76 20.12
CA ASN A 515 4.79 -17.69 20.87
C ASN A 515 4.98 -18.44 22.18
N GLN A 516 5.48 -17.72 23.19
CA GLN A 516 5.84 -18.25 24.51
C GLN A 516 6.91 -19.37 24.44
N ASN A 517 7.84 -19.27 23.47
CA ASN A 517 8.95 -20.19 23.35
C ASN A 517 10.28 -19.54 23.79
N PRO A 518 11.31 -20.35 24.14
CA PRO A 518 12.55 -19.84 24.73
C PRO A 518 13.38 -18.92 23.82
N TYR A 519 13.14 -18.92 22.51
CA TYR A 519 13.86 -18.09 21.54
C TYR A 519 13.05 -17.93 20.25
N THR A 520 13.38 -16.91 19.45
CA THR A 520 12.76 -16.75 18.12
C THR A 520 13.36 -17.71 17.10
N VAL A 521 12.52 -18.22 16.21
CA VAL A 521 12.90 -19.05 15.05
C VAL A 521 12.44 -18.39 13.75
N ALA A 522 13.02 -18.82 12.62
CA ALA A 522 12.63 -18.32 11.30
C ALA A 522 12.32 -19.43 10.31
N PHE A 523 11.31 -19.18 9.48
CA PHE A 523 11.04 -19.91 8.24
C PHE A 523 11.64 -19.13 7.08
N VAL A 524 12.51 -19.75 6.30
CA VAL A 524 13.22 -19.10 5.20
C VAL A 524 12.89 -19.80 3.90
N VAL A 525 12.31 -19.05 2.96
CA VAL A 525 12.16 -19.48 1.56
C VAL A 525 13.38 -18.95 0.79
N PRO A 526 14.28 -19.82 0.33
CA PRO A 526 15.51 -19.42 -0.37
C PRO A 526 15.23 -18.87 -1.77
N ASN A 527 15.99 -17.86 -2.18
CA ASN A 527 16.05 -17.48 -3.59
C ASN A 527 16.90 -18.51 -4.36
N PHE A 528 16.24 -19.49 -4.97
CA PHE A 528 16.92 -20.63 -5.58
C PHE A 528 17.94 -20.24 -6.66
N SER A 529 17.64 -19.22 -7.48
CA SER A 529 18.57 -18.76 -8.52
C SER A 529 19.87 -18.21 -7.92
N ASN A 530 19.77 -17.41 -6.86
CA ASN A 530 20.95 -16.86 -6.19
C ASN A 530 21.73 -17.92 -5.40
N ILE A 531 21.05 -18.90 -4.79
CA ILE A 531 21.71 -20.04 -4.16
C ILE A 531 22.43 -20.91 -5.19
N GLN A 532 21.83 -21.17 -6.34
CA GLN A 532 22.45 -21.92 -7.41
C GLN A 532 23.71 -21.22 -7.93
N ALA A 533 23.66 -19.90 -8.12
CA ALA A 533 24.81 -19.10 -8.51
C ALA A 533 25.93 -19.14 -7.45
N PHE A 534 25.57 -19.09 -6.17
CA PHE A 534 26.52 -19.22 -5.06
C PHE A 534 27.23 -20.59 -5.05
N LEU A 535 26.48 -21.68 -5.19
CA LEU A 535 27.03 -23.04 -5.25
C LEU A 535 27.93 -23.23 -6.47
N ALA A 536 27.50 -22.77 -7.64
CA ALA A 536 28.28 -22.83 -8.88
C ALA A 536 29.59 -22.04 -8.76
N GLY A 537 29.56 -20.85 -8.15
CA GLY A 537 30.75 -20.03 -7.90
C GLY A 537 31.77 -20.68 -6.96
N LYS A 538 31.34 -21.64 -6.12
CA LYS A 538 32.22 -22.43 -5.25
C LYS A 538 32.54 -23.83 -5.80
N GLY A 539 31.98 -24.22 -6.94
CA GLY A 539 32.13 -25.57 -7.49
C GLY A 539 31.50 -26.67 -6.62
N LEU A 540 30.45 -26.34 -5.86
CA LEU A 540 29.78 -27.27 -4.94
C LEU A 540 28.45 -27.77 -5.51
N ASP A 541 28.07 -29.01 -5.16
CA ASP A 541 26.78 -29.62 -5.54
C ASP A 541 25.81 -29.57 -4.35
N LYS A 542 24.57 -29.14 -4.59
CA LYS A 542 23.50 -29.16 -3.57
C LYS A 542 23.19 -30.56 -3.01
N LYS A 543 23.53 -31.63 -3.72
CA LYS A 543 23.36 -33.02 -3.28
C LYS A 543 24.54 -33.53 -2.45
N SER A 544 25.69 -32.86 -2.47
CA SER A 544 26.80 -33.20 -1.59
C SER A 544 26.62 -32.59 -0.21
N GLU A 545 27.15 -33.27 0.82
CA GLU A 545 27.12 -32.78 2.20
C GLU A 545 27.85 -31.42 2.33
N GLU A 546 28.98 -31.26 1.63
CA GLU A 546 29.73 -30.00 1.59
C GLU A 546 28.91 -28.84 1.00
N GLY A 547 28.17 -29.08 -0.08
CA GLY A 547 27.29 -28.06 -0.68
C GLY A 547 26.10 -27.73 0.22
N GLN A 548 25.50 -28.74 0.87
CA GLN A 548 24.41 -28.53 1.82
C GLN A 548 24.86 -27.70 3.02
N ASN A 549 26.01 -28.04 3.60
CA ASN A 549 26.59 -27.30 4.71
C ASN A 549 26.96 -25.87 4.30
N ALA A 550 27.48 -25.66 3.09
CA ALA A 550 27.81 -24.32 2.60
C ALA A 550 26.58 -23.41 2.48
N VAL A 551 25.43 -23.95 2.05
CA VAL A 551 24.17 -23.21 1.97
C VAL A 551 23.58 -22.94 3.35
N ILE A 552 23.59 -23.93 4.23
CA ILE A 552 23.08 -23.75 5.61
C ILE A 552 23.94 -22.71 6.35
N GLN A 553 25.26 -22.79 6.22
CA GLN A 553 26.17 -21.81 6.81
C GLN A 553 25.92 -20.41 6.26
N LEU A 554 25.64 -20.27 4.95
CA LEU A 554 25.30 -18.99 4.35
C LEU A 554 24.11 -18.32 5.06
N PHE A 555 23.01 -19.06 5.28
CA PHE A 555 21.86 -18.51 5.99
C PHE A 555 22.15 -18.26 7.48
N ALA A 556 22.94 -19.13 8.12
CA ALA A 556 23.36 -18.90 9.50
C ALA A 556 24.16 -17.60 9.63
N ASP A 557 25.04 -17.31 8.68
CA ASP A 557 25.82 -16.08 8.61
C ASP A 557 24.89 -14.87 8.43
N GLU A 558 23.87 -14.94 7.56
CA GLU A 558 22.89 -13.85 7.36
C GLU A 558 22.22 -13.42 8.68
N PHE A 559 21.84 -14.36 9.54
CA PHE A 559 21.29 -14.02 10.87
C PHE A 559 22.36 -13.53 11.85
N GLU A 560 23.55 -14.12 11.80
CA GLU A 560 24.63 -13.81 12.74
C GLU A 560 25.21 -12.41 12.52
N ARG A 561 25.11 -11.87 11.30
CA ARG A 561 25.44 -10.47 10.99
C ARG A 561 24.65 -9.49 11.86
N TYR A 562 23.37 -9.77 12.14
CA TYR A 562 22.57 -8.95 13.05
C TYR A 562 23.03 -8.99 14.52
N ARG A 563 23.84 -9.99 14.89
CA ARG A 563 24.44 -10.09 16.23
C ARG A 563 25.82 -9.47 16.31
N LYS A 564 26.62 -9.59 15.25
CA LYS A 564 28.05 -9.26 15.25
C LYS A 564 28.39 -7.93 14.60
N GLU A 565 27.69 -7.55 13.54
CA GLU A 565 28.05 -6.37 12.75
C GLU A 565 27.49 -5.10 13.42
N PRO A 566 28.35 -4.10 13.72
CA PRO A 566 27.93 -2.89 14.43
C PRO A 566 26.80 -2.11 13.76
N GLU A 567 26.65 -2.25 12.44
CA GLU A 567 25.61 -1.59 11.64
C GLU A 567 24.21 -2.13 11.91
N TYR A 568 24.09 -3.44 12.20
CA TYR A 568 22.80 -4.10 12.44
C TYR A 568 22.50 -4.32 13.93
N GLN A 569 23.54 -4.48 14.77
CA GLN A 569 23.41 -4.85 16.19
C GLN A 569 22.55 -3.87 17.01
N LYS A 570 22.43 -2.61 16.59
CA LYS A 570 21.66 -1.58 17.29
C LYS A 570 20.25 -1.38 16.74
N GLN A 571 19.91 -2.03 15.63
CA GLN A 571 18.61 -1.86 14.98
C GLN A 571 17.52 -2.64 15.71
N PHE A 572 17.83 -3.86 16.18
CA PHE A 572 16.86 -4.75 16.82
C PHE A 572 17.43 -5.37 18.10
N PRO A 573 16.61 -5.65 19.12
CA PRO A 573 17.07 -6.35 20.31
C PRO A 573 17.51 -7.78 19.97
N GLY A 574 18.71 -8.16 20.39
CA GLY A 574 19.32 -9.43 20.00
C GLY A 574 18.50 -10.70 20.33
N LYS A 575 17.64 -10.65 21.36
CA LYS A 575 16.76 -11.77 21.72
C LYS A 575 15.73 -12.13 20.64
N TRP A 576 15.38 -11.16 19.79
CA TRP A 576 14.40 -11.34 18.72
C TRP A 576 15.03 -11.80 17.40
N ILE A 577 16.37 -11.80 17.29
CA ILE A 577 17.08 -12.35 16.13
C ILE A 577 17.02 -13.89 16.18
N PRO A 578 16.57 -14.56 15.09
CA PRO A 578 16.34 -16.01 15.08
C PRO A 578 17.53 -16.85 15.53
N ALA A 579 17.36 -17.66 16.57
CA ALA A 579 18.43 -18.52 17.09
C ALA A 579 18.67 -19.77 16.22
N THR A 580 17.66 -20.19 15.45
CA THR A 580 17.73 -21.23 14.43
C THR A 580 16.70 -20.93 13.34
N PHE A 581 16.71 -21.70 12.26
CA PHE A 581 15.79 -21.54 11.14
C PHE A 581 15.47 -22.88 10.45
N ALA A 582 14.32 -22.90 9.79
CA ALA A 582 13.91 -23.94 8.86
C ALA A 582 13.97 -23.41 7.43
N LEU A 583 14.72 -24.09 6.57
CA LEU A 583 14.64 -23.86 5.13
C LEU A 583 13.37 -24.51 4.58
N LEU A 584 12.64 -23.77 3.76
CA LEU A 584 11.42 -24.22 3.11
C LEU A 584 11.65 -24.42 1.61
N GLY A 585 11.06 -25.48 1.05
CA GLY A 585 11.10 -25.76 -0.38
C GLY A 585 9.98 -25.08 -1.17
N GLU A 586 8.86 -24.76 -0.49
CA GLU A 586 7.69 -24.14 -1.09
C GLU A 586 7.58 -22.68 -0.66
N PRO A 587 7.31 -21.75 -1.59
CA PRO A 587 7.06 -20.35 -1.25
C PRO A 587 5.67 -20.15 -0.62
N PHE A 588 5.52 -19.07 0.12
CA PHE A 588 4.23 -18.54 0.53
C PHE A 588 3.53 -17.95 -0.68
N THR A 589 2.36 -18.49 -1.03
CA THR A 589 1.57 -18.07 -2.18
C THR A 589 0.11 -17.88 -1.82
N GLU A 590 -0.66 -17.27 -2.72
CA GLU A 590 -2.11 -17.23 -2.60
C GLU A 590 -2.73 -18.63 -2.78
N GLU A 591 -2.16 -19.47 -3.65
CA GLU A 591 -2.65 -20.82 -3.96
C GLU A 591 -2.64 -21.75 -2.74
N ASN A 592 -1.58 -21.72 -1.92
CA ASN A 592 -1.55 -22.43 -0.63
C ASN A 592 -2.21 -21.61 0.50
N GLY A 593 -2.64 -20.39 0.21
CA GLY A 593 -3.27 -19.44 1.11
C GLY A 593 -2.37 -18.96 2.26
N PHE A 594 -1.05 -19.10 2.12
CA PHE A 594 -0.08 -18.49 3.03
C PHE A 594 0.07 -16.99 2.81
N ILE A 595 -0.33 -16.51 1.62
CA ILE A 595 -0.51 -15.10 1.29
C ILE A 595 -1.99 -14.86 0.99
N ASN A 596 -2.53 -13.73 1.44
CA ASN A 596 -3.90 -13.33 1.13
C ASN A 596 -3.97 -12.51 -0.17
N SER A 597 -5.18 -12.20 -0.64
CA SER A 597 -5.42 -11.43 -1.87
C SER A 597 -4.85 -10.00 -1.89
N THR A 598 -4.37 -9.48 -0.75
CA THR A 598 -3.65 -8.19 -0.65
C THR A 598 -2.14 -8.36 -0.56
N MET A 599 -1.60 -9.53 -0.91
CA MET A 599 -0.18 -9.88 -0.82
C MET A 599 0.39 -9.85 0.60
N LYS A 600 -0.46 -10.01 1.63
CA LYS A 600 -0.03 -10.06 3.04
C LYS A 600 0.03 -11.50 3.53
N MET A 601 1.02 -11.78 4.37
CA MET A 601 1.24 -13.11 4.94
C MET A 601 0.19 -13.50 5.99
N VAL A 602 -0.36 -14.71 5.87
CA VAL A 602 -1.32 -15.31 6.81
C VAL A 602 -0.56 -16.17 7.82
N ARG A 603 0.15 -15.51 8.74
CA ARG A 603 1.11 -16.13 9.68
C ARG A 603 0.57 -17.34 10.44
N TRP A 604 -0.66 -17.26 10.94
CA TRP A 604 -1.25 -18.34 11.74
C TRP A 604 -1.45 -19.61 10.91
N LYS A 605 -1.82 -19.48 9.63
CA LYS A 605 -1.99 -20.62 8.72
C LYS A 605 -0.65 -21.27 8.38
N ILE A 606 0.40 -20.45 8.20
CA ILE A 606 1.77 -20.95 8.01
C ILE A 606 2.24 -21.68 9.27
N ALA A 607 2.01 -21.09 10.45
CA ALA A 607 2.40 -21.70 11.72
C ALA A 607 1.64 -23.01 12.01
N GLU A 608 0.36 -23.08 11.65
CA GLU A 608 -0.45 -24.29 11.74
C GLU A 608 0.05 -25.37 10.78
N PHE A 609 0.29 -25.02 9.52
CA PHE A 609 0.77 -25.95 8.50
C PHE A 609 2.16 -26.50 8.85
N TYR A 610 3.08 -25.66 9.33
CA TYR A 610 4.44 -26.05 9.69
C TYR A 610 4.59 -26.36 11.18
N LYS A 611 3.52 -26.70 11.90
CA LYS A 611 3.55 -26.94 13.36
C LYS A 611 4.65 -27.93 13.78
N GLU A 612 4.76 -29.07 13.11
CA GLU A 612 5.80 -30.07 13.40
C GLU A 612 7.22 -29.52 13.18
N ARG A 613 7.38 -28.62 12.20
CA ARG A 613 8.67 -27.96 11.93
C ARG A 613 9.03 -26.95 13.01
N ILE A 614 8.04 -26.24 13.55
CA ILE A 614 8.19 -25.34 14.70
C ILE A 614 8.67 -26.14 15.91
N GLU A 615 7.92 -27.19 16.27
CA GLU A 615 8.25 -28.06 17.41
C GLU A 615 9.65 -28.63 17.27
N TYR A 616 10.03 -29.08 16.05
CA TYR A 616 11.38 -29.57 15.78
C TYR A 616 12.46 -28.51 16.02
N MET A 617 12.28 -27.26 15.59
CA MET A 617 13.27 -26.19 15.82
C MET A 617 13.51 -25.87 17.31
N TYR A 618 12.58 -26.24 18.20
CA TYR A 618 12.73 -26.11 19.65
C TYR A 618 13.35 -27.33 20.34
N THR A 619 13.65 -28.40 19.60
CA THR A 619 14.44 -29.54 20.10
C THR A 619 15.94 -29.24 20.04
N PRO A 620 16.79 -29.92 20.85
CA PRO A 620 18.24 -29.81 20.73
C PRO A 620 18.76 -30.09 19.32
N GLU A 621 18.17 -31.07 18.63
CA GLU A 621 18.53 -31.45 17.26
C GLU A 621 18.15 -30.38 16.25
N GLY A 622 16.92 -29.83 16.32
CA GLY A 622 16.48 -28.80 15.38
C GLY A 622 17.06 -27.42 15.66
N LYS A 623 17.55 -27.16 16.88
CA LYS A 623 18.32 -25.96 17.20
C LYS A 623 19.66 -25.93 16.44
N ASN A 624 20.23 -27.09 16.12
CA ASN A 624 21.36 -27.16 15.21
C ASN A 624 20.90 -26.88 13.78
N VAL A 625 21.39 -25.81 13.17
CA VAL A 625 21.01 -25.40 11.80
C VAL A 625 21.39 -26.44 10.74
N PHE A 626 22.43 -27.25 11.00
CA PHE A 626 22.89 -28.37 10.16
C PHE A 626 22.08 -29.66 10.35
N ASN A 627 20.83 -29.54 10.78
CA ASN A 627 19.96 -30.69 10.95
C ASN A 627 19.59 -31.34 9.61
N LYS A 628 19.27 -32.64 9.67
CA LYS A 628 18.89 -33.47 8.53
C LYS A 628 17.76 -32.85 7.70
N GLN A 629 16.82 -32.18 8.36
CA GLN A 629 15.67 -31.63 7.67
C GLN A 629 16.02 -30.43 6.79
N ASN A 630 16.94 -29.55 7.21
CA ASN A 630 17.45 -28.45 6.38
C ASN A 630 18.32 -28.99 5.24
N MET A 631 19.21 -29.95 5.53
CA MET A 631 20.04 -30.62 4.51
C MET A 631 19.20 -31.26 3.40
N THR A 632 18.12 -31.95 3.79
CA THR A 632 17.18 -32.59 2.85
C THR A 632 16.54 -31.55 1.94
N ILE A 633 16.13 -30.40 2.47
CA ILE A 633 15.52 -29.32 1.68
C ILE A 633 16.52 -28.76 0.67
N VAL A 634 17.78 -28.50 1.08
CA VAL A 634 18.83 -28.03 0.15
C VAL A 634 19.06 -29.02 -1.00
N SER A 635 19.08 -30.33 -0.70
CA SER A 635 19.26 -31.37 -1.74
C SER A 635 18.19 -31.35 -2.83
N ARG A 636 16.99 -30.85 -2.50
CA ARG A 636 15.79 -30.83 -3.35
C ARG A 636 15.56 -29.49 -4.04
N PHE A 637 16.40 -28.48 -3.81
CA PHE A 637 16.19 -27.15 -4.43
C PHE A 637 16.04 -27.22 -5.94
N GLY A 638 14.93 -26.72 -6.47
CA GLY A 638 14.64 -26.72 -7.91
C GLY A 638 14.15 -28.06 -8.48
N GLU A 639 13.86 -29.05 -7.63
CA GLU A 639 13.04 -30.21 -8.01
C GLU A 639 11.56 -29.83 -7.75
N LYS A 640 10.68 -30.03 -8.75
CA LYS A 640 9.24 -29.73 -8.63
C LYS A 640 8.49 -30.79 -7.84
#